data_AF-A0A9W8JWT3-F1
#
_entry.id   AF-A0A9W8JWT3-F1
#
_cell.length_a   1.000
_cell.length_b   1.000
_cell.length_c   1.000
_cell.angle_alpha   90.00
_cell.angle_beta   90.00
_cell.angle_gamma   90.00
#
_symmetry.space_group_name_H-M   'P 1'
#
loop_
_entity.id
_entity.type
_entity.pdbx_description
1 polymer ?
#
loop_
_entity_poly.entity_id
_entity_poly.type
_entity_poly.pdbx_seq_one_letter_code
_entity_poly.pdbx_strand_id
1 'polypeptide(L)'
;MSRPKLLPTTGAQAKVEVPPGWFITISAVSRKTYNQLITCDFEVQGTAQSHYIVNKWGQVNAKMQDLDSSEDVVTIIPQEESIVFELNAYFSTTASVKGEALRADKYRSSRLNILGTQKPPNAPKDFPDYSTFVIFVEDAPPTTQVAGAPEYDDSLITVNIIKGEVPPPPPDTGSQALAQTGKDAIDAFINVYTDPTKPGPTIPPEVIIPPPPRPPTPQLPVCIIGAGVAGLYIAMMLDSLGIKYEITEGSGRTGGRLYTHNFPKNSGKYQYYDVGAMRYPETTFMTRTFDLAKKRLGITMLPYLRANDNAFLSYNRVSITKAENKQKDLVKEDVFKVSVKNDGYVPEDYFEQGTGVFWDQILGELRQYFVDYSFPVAFDKLKQLEDHSVTSYLLLVKKIPYPVVKWWETMESRTGLFDQSLVETVLASLVFMDPNMTGKEVNWWCFDGGSEVVHKAMTDRISTKPQHFMRVTAIKESDNGQTLTVSFDSTHNPRPSAQGRTEKKYSQVISTMSFGCLRMVDLEHLYLSYGQRNAIRQLTYTPSIKIGLQFKTAWWEKLGIVGGQSSTDRPVRDIVYPSYGPDASHPNNQKSNCMIAAYNGMQDSQRLGGLMKGKDTPEERIMLDLVMRDLAAVHKVDVEKLWDEYEDYYPWDFYRDEFQLGAFCQFGPNQFKYTYPYVTQPGSKDQRFHFAGDATSTFHGWVAGALNSAWRAVLGMLLAHPELNPNPNEDIIAKFKKEWGDSEEWDQRTLATHTYLGRELNKLNLQSP
;
A
#
# COMPACT_ATOMS: atom_id res chain seq x y z
N MET A 1 33.29 -13.25 -23.72
CA MET A 1 33.80 -12.47 -22.58
C MET A 1 34.42 -13.43 -21.57
N SER A 2 35.54 -13.06 -20.97
CA SER A 2 36.15 -13.85 -19.89
C SER A 2 35.19 -13.98 -18.72
N ARG A 3 35.15 -15.16 -18.09
CA ARG A 3 34.34 -15.45 -16.90
C ARG A 3 35.27 -15.63 -15.70
N PRO A 4 34.78 -15.39 -14.46
CA PRO A 4 35.52 -15.73 -13.26
C PRO A 4 35.96 -17.18 -13.27
N LYS A 5 37.21 -17.45 -12.93
CA LYS A 5 37.78 -18.80 -12.96
C LYS A 5 38.60 -19.07 -11.70
N LEU A 6 38.50 -20.30 -11.22
CA LEU A 6 39.33 -20.81 -10.13
C LEU A 6 40.73 -21.09 -10.69
N LEU A 7 41.76 -20.55 -10.04
CA LEU A 7 43.16 -20.82 -10.34
C LEU A 7 43.65 -22.03 -9.53
N PRO A 8 44.81 -22.65 -9.88
CA PRO A 8 45.34 -23.78 -9.13
C PRO A 8 45.45 -23.49 -7.63
N THR A 9 44.81 -24.33 -6.83
CA THR A 9 44.80 -24.24 -5.36
C THR A 9 45.99 -24.95 -4.76
N THR A 10 46.55 -24.39 -3.68
CA THR A 10 47.69 -24.99 -2.96
C THR A 10 47.34 -25.10 -1.47
N GLY A 11 47.21 -26.32 -0.93
CA GLY A 11 46.82 -26.53 0.47
C GLY A 11 45.45 -25.93 0.81
N ALA A 12 45.37 -25.14 1.87
CA ALA A 12 44.18 -24.42 2.29
C ALA A 12 43.99 -23.02 1.64
N GLN A 13 44.49 -22.84 0.42
CA GLN A 13 44.38 -21.59 -0.34
C GLN A 13 43.58 -21.78 -1.63
N ALA A 14 42.54 -20.97 -1.80
CA ALA A 14 41.80 -20.82 -3.05
C ALA A 14 42.13 -19.48 -3.70
N LYS A 15 42.41 -19.46 -5.00
CA LYS A 15 42.64 -18.23 -5.77
C LYS A 15 41.59 -18.15 -6.88
N VAL A 16 40.93 -17.01 -7.00
CA VAL A 16 39.91 -16.79 -8.04
C VAL A 16 40.29 -15.55 -8.84
N GLU A 17 40.46 -15.73 -10.14
CA GLU A 17 40.65 -14.63 -11.09
C GLU A 17 39.29 -14.15 -11.56
N VAL A 18 39.00 -12.87 -11.33
CA VAL A 18 37.76 -12.20 -11.68
C VAL A 18 38.05 -11.11 -12.72
N PRO A 19 37.46 -11.20 -13.92
CA PRO A 19 37.58 -10.14 -14.91
C PRO A 19 36.99 -8.79 -14.44
N PRO A 20 37.22 -7.69 -15.16
CA PRO A 20 36.59 -6.41 -14.85
C PRO A 20 35.06 -6.48 -14.91
N GLY A 21 34.38 -5.68 -14.10
CA GLY A 21 32.92 -5.54 -14.17
C GLY A 21 32.09 -6.59 -13.42
N TRP A 22 32.66 -7.24 -12.39
CA TRP A 22 31.94 -8.24 -11.59
C TRP A 22 31.87 -7.86 -10.12
N PHE A 23 30.70 -8.03 -9.53
CA PHE A 23 30.44 -7.88 -8.11
C PHE A 23 30.74 -9.19 -7.38
N ILE A 24 31.41 -9.15 -6.24
CA ILE A 24 31.79 -10.34 -5.46
C ILE A 24 31.24 -10.22 -4.04
N THR A 25 30.54 -11.25 -3.57
CA THR A 25 30.16 -11.41 -2.16
C THR A 25 30.76 -12.69 -1.60
N ILE A 26 31.40 -12.60 -0.44
CA ILE A 26 32.02 -13.73 0.26
C ILE A 26 31.39 -13.83 1.64
N SER A 27 30.87 -15.00 1.97
CA SER A 27 30.32 -15.31 3.30
C SER A 27 30.87 -16.62 3.80
N ALA A 28 30.91 -16.81 5.11
CA ALA A 28 31.40 -18.04 5.70
C ALA A 28 30.59 -18.49 6.92
N VAL A 29 30.54 -19.80 7.13
CA VAL A 29 29.91 -20.45 8.27
C VAL A 29 30.92 -21.39 8.92
N SER A 30 31.11 -21.22 10.22
CA SER A 30 31.92 -22.12 11.03
C SER A 30 31.08 -23.30 11.48
N ARG A 31 31.61 -24.51 11.37
CA ARG A 31 30.93 -25.74 11.82
C ARG A 31 31.60 -26.36 13.05
N LYS A 32 32.54 -25.64 13.67
CA LYS A 32 33.31 -26.11 14.83
C LYS A 32 33.25 -25.11 15.97
N THR A 33 33.47 -25.58 17.19
CA THR A 33 33.40 -24.77 18.41
C THR A 33 34.66 -23.96 18.69
N TYR A 34 35.74 -24.18 17.93
CA TYR A 34 37.03 -23.53 18.14
C TYR A 34 37.24 -22.35 17.18
N ASN A 35 38.30 -21.56 17.37
CA ASN A 35 38.50 -20.34 16.57
C ASN A 35 38.90 -20.71 15.12
N GLN A 36 38.25 -20.07 14.16
CA GLN A 36 38.53 -20.16 12.74
C GLN A 36 38.61 -18.75 12.14
N LEU A 37 39.52 -18.58 11.18
CA LEU A 37 39.73 -17.35 10.43
C LEU A 37 39.79 -17.69 8.95
N ILE A 38 39.10 -16.89 8.14
CA ILE A 38 39.24 -16.86 6.69
C ILE A 38 39.75 -15.49 6.31
N THR A 39 40.89 -15.42 5.61
CA THR A 39 41.34 -14.16 5.01
C THR A 39 40.90 -14.08 3.55
N CYS A 40 40.53 -12.89 3.11
CA CYS A 40 40.35 -12.56 1.70
C CYS A 40 41.36 -11.48 1.32
N ASP A 41 42.43 -11.89 0.64
CA ASP A 41 43.54 -11.03 0.25
C ASP A 41 43.47 -10.73 -1.25
N PHE A 42 43.57 -9.47 -1.67
CA PHE A 42 43.57 -9.10 -3.09
C PHE A 42 44.31 -7.78 -3.33
N GLU A 43 44.61 -7.47 -4.58
CA GLU A 43 45.27 -6.22 -4.96
C GLU A 43 44.35 -5.43 -5.89
N VAL A 44 44.21 -4.12 -5.62
CA VAL A 44 43.49 -3.17 -6.47
C VAL A 44 44.41 -1.99 -6.72
N GLN A 45 44.67 -1.69 -8.00
CA GLN A 45 45.49 -0.54 -8.42
C GLN A 45 46.84 -0.45 -7.68
N GLY A 46 47.53 -1.58 -7.47
CA GLY A 46 48.82 -1.62 -6.78
C GLY A 46 48.76 -1.62 -5.25
N THR A 47 47.57 -1.62 -4.65
CA THR A 47 47.39 -1.61 -3.19
C THR A 47 46.80 -2.93 -2.70
N ALA A 48 47.52 -3.57 -1.76
CA ALA A 48 47.08 -4.82 -1.13
C ALA A 48 45.95 -4.58 -0.13
N GLN A 49 44.93 -5.43 -0.19
CA GLN A 49 43.73 -5.44 0.65
C GLN A 49 43.60 -6.79 1.35
N SER A 50 43.12 -6.77 2.60
CA SER A 50 42.86 -7.98 3.39
C SER A 50 41.57 -7.80 4.19
N HIS A 51 40.62 -8.73 4.08
CA HIS A 51 39.49 -8.88 5.01
C HIS A 51 39.65 -10.13 5.87
N TYR A 52 39.10 -10.12 7.08
CA TYR A 52 39.27 -11.18 8.08
C TYR A 52 37.91 -11.68 8.57
N ILE A 53 37.43 -12.79 8.04
CA ILE A 53 36.13 -13.36 8.42
C ILE A 53 36.38 -14.37 9.55
N VAL A 54 35.84 -14.11 10.74
CA VAL A 54 36.10 -14.88 11.97
C VAL A 54 34.84 -15.45 12.59
N ASN A 55 34.94 -16.60 13.24
CA ASN A 55 33.80 -17.18 13.96
C ASN A 55 33.72 -16.68 15.42
N LYS A 56 32.56 -16.91 16.03
CA LYS A 56 32.39 -16.75 17.47
C LYS A 56 32.77 -18.05 18.18
N TRP A 57 33.68 -17.96 19.15
CA TRP A 57 34.10 -19.10 19.96
C TRP A 57 32.92 -19.83 20.62
N GLY A 58 32.96 -21.16 20.61
CA GLY A 58 31.98 -22.03 21.25
C GLY A 58 30.68 -22.21 20.50
N GLN A 59 30.52 -21.64 19.29
CA GLN A 59 29.30 -21.75 18.49
C GLN A 59 29.53 -22.61 17.24
N VAL A 60 28.63 -23.58 17.03
CA VAL A 60 28.63 -24.47 15.86
C VAL A 60 27.56 -24.01 14.87
N ASN A 61 27.85 -24.09 13.57
CA ASN A 61 26.98 -23.64 12.47
C ASN A 61 26.63 -22.15 12.53
N ALA A 62 27.51 -21.35 13.14
CA ALA A 62 27.33 -19.90 13.23
C ALA A 62 27.93 -19.21 12.00
N LYS A 63 27.25 -18.16 11.53
CA LYS A 63 27.82 -17.25 10.54
C LYS A 63 29.09 -16.60 11.11
N MET A 64 30.11 -16.53 10.28
CA MET A 64 31.35 -15.83 10.60
C MET A 64 31.18 -14.36 10.21
N GLN A 65 31.79 -13.47 10.98
CA GLN A 65 31.68 -12.01 10.79
C GLN A 65 33.01 -11.46 10.32
N ASP A 66 32.98 -10.42 9.49
CA ASP A 66 34.16 -9.66 9.17
C ASP A 66 34.68 -8.98 10.45
N LEU A 67 36.00 -9.00 10.66
CA LEU A 67 36.63 -8.47 11.86
C LEU A 67 36.55 -6.94 11.88
N ASP A 68 36.63 -6.33 10.69
CA ASP A 68 36.69 -4.88 10.50
C ASP A 68 35.30 -4.26 10.32
N SER A 69 34.29 -5.07 10.00
CA SER A 69 32.90 -4.65 9.88
C SER A 69 32.02 -5.73 10.49
N SER A 70 31.13 -5.43 11.44
CA SER A 70 30.30 -6.44 12.14
C SER A 70 29.31 -7.23 11.24
N GLU A 71 29.45 -7.08 9.93
CA GLU A 71 28.73 -7.74 8.87
C GLU A 71 29.14 -9.21 8.74
N ASP A 72 28.24 -10.03 8.20
CA ASP A 72 28.46 -11.47 7.96
C ASP A 72 28.84 -11.77 6.49
N VAL A 73 29.13 -10.74 5.70
CA VAL A 73 29.49 -10.81 4.28
C VAL A 73 30.56 -9.77 3.93
N VAL A 74 31.61 -10.19 3.24
CA VAL A 74 32.58 -9.30 2.59
C VAL A 74 32.13 -9.01 1.16
N THR A 75 32.13 -7.74 0.77
CA THR A 75 31.70 -7.29 -0.56
C THR A 75 32.84 -6.59 -1.28
N ILE A 76 33.12 -7.01 -2.52
CA ILE A 76 34.07 -6.35 -3.43
C ILE A 76 33.27 -5.84 -4.63
N ILE A 77 33.31 -4.52 -4.83
CA ILE A 77 32.63 -3.85 -5.95
C ILE A 77 33.35 -4.13 -7.27
N PRO A 78 32.68 -3.94 -8.44
CA PRO A 78 33.29 -4.14 -9.74
C PRO A 78 34.54 -3.30 -9.93
N GLN A 79 35.62 -3.95 -10.35
CA GLN A 79 36.90 -3.29 -10.66
C GLN A 79 37.03 -3.03 -12.16
N GLU A 80 37.79 -1.99 -12.52
CA GLU A 80 38.13 -1.66 -13.92
C GLU A 80 39.19 -2.62 -14.50
N GLU A 81 39.98 -3.23 -13.63
CA GLU A 81 41.00 -4.22 -13.99
C GLU A 81 40.62 -5.62 -13.47
N SER A 82 41.25 -6.66 -14.00
CA SER A 82 41.06 -8.01 -13.48
C SER A 82 41.70 -8.11 -12.11
N ILE A 83 41.00 -8.70 -11.15
CA ILE A 83 41.55 -8.95 -9.81
C ILE A 83 41.71 -10.43 -9.57
N VAL A 84 42.73 -10.78 -8.78
CA VAL A 84 42.88 -12.12 -8.20
C VAL A 84 42.73 -11.95 -6.70
N PHE A 85 41.69 -12.57 -6.14
CA PHE A 85 41.56 -12.65 -4.70
C PHE A 85 41.93 -14.06 -4.20
N GLU A 86 42.58 -14.09 -3.05
CA GLU A 86 43.09 -15.27 -2.37
C GLU A 86 42.30 -15.48 -1.07
N LEU A 87 41.65 -16.64 -0.96
CA LEU A 87 41.01 -17.08 0.27
C LEU A 87 41.92 -18.07 0.99
N ASN A 88 42.25 -17.77 2.24
CA ASN A 88 43.05 -18.64 3.10
C ASN A 88 42.27 -18.99 4.36
N ALA A 89 42.28 -20.27 4.76
CA ALA A 89 41.65 -20.73 5.99
C ALA A 89 42.67 -21.10 7.07
N TYR A 90 42.34 -20.74 8.32
CA TYR A 90 43.15 -20.96 9.52
C TYR A 90 42.27 -21.37 10.69
N PHE A 91 42.84 -22.09 11.65
CA PHE A 91 42.15 -22.52 12.86
C PHE A 91 43.05 -22.67 14.09
N SER A 92 42.46 -22.58 15.27
CA SER A 92 43.12 -22.98 16.52
C SER A 92 42.13 -23.50 17.55
N THR A 93 42.44 -24.65 18.13
CA THR A 93 41.73 -25.23 19.28
C THR A 93 42.06 -24.54 20.60
N THR A 94 43.01 -23.60 20.61
CA THR A 94 43.39 -22.82 21.79
C THR A 94 42.59 -21.52 21.82
N ALA A 95 41.72 -21.36 22.82
CA ALA A 95 40.79 -20.23 22.91
C ALA A 95 41.45 -18.84 22.86
N SER A 96 42.68 -18.70 23.37
CA SER A 96 43.43 -17.44 23.38
C SER A 96 44.01 -17.04 22.01
N VAL A 97 44.05 -17.96 21.04
CA VAL A 97 44.53 -17.71 19.67
C VAL A 97 43.31 -17.45 18.78
N LYS A 98 43.04 -16.18 18.47
CA LYS A 98 41.84 -15.71 17.75
C LYS A 98 42.14 -14.45 16.92
N GLY A 99 41.21 -14.07 16.04
CA GLY A 99 41.36 -12.89 15.19
C GLY A 99 42.60 -12.98 14.30
N GLU A 100 43.29 -11.86 14.07
CA GLU A 100 44.51 -11.81 13.27
C GLU A 100 45.64 -12.73 13.76
N ALA A 101 45.68 -13.07 15.06
CA ALA A 101 46.70 -13.96 15.60
C ALA A 101 46.66 -15.39 15.02
N LEU A 102 45.55 -15.76 14.35
CA LEU A 102 45.41 -17.00 13.60
C LEU A 102 46.15 -16.99 12.25
N ARG A 103 46.50 -15.82 11.70
CA ARG A 103 47.17 -15.67 10.39
C ARG A 103 48.66 -16.07 10.40
N ALA A 104 49.03 -17.06 11.22
CA ALA A 104 50.37 -17.64 11.22
C ALA A 104 50.33 -19.02 10.56
N ASP A 105 51.36 -19.36 9.78
CA ASP A 105 51.40 -20.60 8.99
C ASP A 105 51.16 -21.88 9.80
N LYS A 106 51.57 -21.89 11.07
CA LYS A 106 51.34 -23.02 12.00
C LYS A 106 49.86 -23.28 12.31
N TYR A 107 48.96 -22.34 12.04
CA TYR A 107 47.52 -22.44 12.23
C TYR A 107 46.76 -22.63 10.91
N ARG A 108 47.46 -22.77 9.79
CA ARG A 108 46.82 -22.92 8.48
C ARG A 108 46.04 -24.23 8.43
N SER A 109 44.81 -24.17 7.91
CA SER A 109 44.01 -25.36 7.63
C SER A 109 44.75 -26.26 6.63
N SER A 110 44.37 -27.53 6.54
CA SER A 110 45.11 -28.51 5.74
C SER A 110 44.74 -28.46 4.26
N ARG A 111 43.44 -28.53 3.93
CA ARG A 111 42.97 -28.75 2.54
C ARG A 111 41.62 -28.07 2.28
N LEU A 112 41.34 -27.81 1.00
CA LEU A 112 40.03 -27.35 0.52
C LEU A 112 39.41 -28.35 -0.47
N ASN A 113 38.08 -28.39 -0.51
CA ASN A 113 37.31 -28.97 -1.60
C ASN A 113 36.38 -27.90 -2.17
N ILE A 114 36.42 -27.67 -3.48
CA ILE A 114 35.77 -26.52 -4.11
C ILE A 114 34.79 -26.98 -5.17
N LEU A 115 33.53 -26.60 -5.03
CA LEU A 115 32.48 -26.80 -6.01
C LEU A 115 32.17 -25.46 -6.70
N GLY A 116 32.25 -25.43 -8.02
CA GLY A 116 31.94 -24.26 -8.83
C GLY A 116 30.72 -24.49 -9.71
N THR A 117 29.87 -23.48 -9.85
CA THR A 117 28.82 -23.43 -10.87
C THR A 117 28.84 -22.09 -11.58
N GLN A 118 28.42 -22.07 -12.83
CA GLN A 118 28.32 -20.86 -13.64
C GLN A 118 26.98 -20.85 -14.37
N LYS A 119 26.56 -19.68 -14.86
CA LYS A 119 25.38 -19.56 -15.73
C LYS A 119 25.47 -20.58 -16.88
N PRO A 120 24.51 -21.52 -17.01
CA PRO A 120 24.57 -22.55 -18.02
C PRO A 120 24.30 -21.94 -19.42
N PRO A 121 24.83 -22.54 -20.50
CA PRO A 121 24.71 -21.97 -21.85
C PRO A 121 23.27 -21.83 -22.35
N ASN A 122 22.35 -22.61 -21.80
CA ASN A 122 20.92 -22.63 -22.14
C ASN A 122 20.06 -21.71 -21.25
N ALA A 123 20.66 -20.97 -20.32
CA ALA A 123 19.91 -20.00 -19.53
C ALA A 123 19.37 -18.85 -20.41
N PRO A 124 18.22 -18.25 -20.04
CA PRO A 124 17.67 -17.09 -20.74
C PRO A 124 18.70 -15.97 -20.96
N LYS A 125 18.58 -15.27 -22.10
CA LYS A 125 19.56 -14.23 -22.50
C LYS A 125 19.60 -13.06 -21.51
N ASP A 126 18.49 -12.79 -20.86
CA ASP A 126 18.23 -11.77 -19.85
C ASP A 126 18.67 -12.17 -18.43
N PHE A 127 19.00 -13.44 -18.18
CA PHE A 127 19.54 -13.86 -16.89
C PHE A 127 20.98 -13.33 -16.71
N PRO A 128 21.37 -12.72 -15.58
CA PRO A 128 22.71 -12.16 -15.42
C PRO A 128 23.78 -13.26 -15.49
N ASP A 129 24.94 -12.95 -16.07
CA ASP A 129 26.10 -13.83 -16.00
C ASP A 129 26.55 -13.96 -14.53
N TYR A 130 26.76 -15.19 -14.06
CA TYR A 130 27.22 -15.46 -12.70
C TYR A 130 28.20 -16.63 -12.65
N SER A 131 29.04 -16.62 -11.61
CA SER A 131 29.86 -17.73 -11.14
C SER A 131 29.73 -17.82 -9.61
N THR A 132 29.41 -19.00 -9.09
CA THR A 132 29.36 -19.26 -7.64
C THR A 132 30.36 -20.36 -7.30
N PHE A 133 31.17 -20.13 -6.27
CA PHE A 133 32.07 -21.12 -5.69
C PHE A 133 31.69 -21.40 -4.25
N VAL A 134 31.59 -22.69 -3.91
CA VAL A 134 31.36 -23.18 -2.56
C VAL A 134 32.61 -23.94 -2.14
N ILE A 135 33.29 -23.46 -1.11
CA ILE A 135 34.57 -23.96 -0.64
C ILE A 135 34.35 -24.62 0.72
N PHE A 136 34.60 -25.92 0.78
CA PHE A 136 34.57 -26.72 2.00
C PHE A 136 35.99 -26.84 2.55
N VAL A 137 36.17 -26.49 3.82
CA VAL A 137 37.48 -26.43 4.47
C VAL A 137 37.68 -27.67 5.34
N GLU A 138 38.91 -28.21 5.28
CA GLU A 138 39.42 -29.19 6.22
C GLU A 138 40.60 -28.60 7.01
N ASP A 139 40.45 -28.48 8.32
CA ASP A 139 41.41 -27.89 9.24
C ASP A 139 42.58 -28.84 9.51
N ALA A 140 42.29 -30.09 9.87
CA ALA A 140 43.32 -31.04 10.31
C ALA A 140 43.94 -31.85 9.14
N PRO A 141 45.25 -32.15 9.18
CA PRO A 141 45.85 -33.03 8.17
C PRO A 141 45.30 -34.47 8.27
N PRO A 142 45.29 -35.23 7.15
CA PRO A 142 44.73 -36.59 7.11
C PRO A 142 45.27 -37.54 8.18
N THR A 143 46.54 -37.38 8.57
CA THR A 143 47.22 -38.19 9.58
C THR A 143 46.69 -37.98 11.00
N THR A 144 45.94 -36.90 11.23
CA THR A 144 45.34 -36.55 12.53
C THR A 144 43.82 -36.66 12.53
N GLN A 145 43.21 -37.03 11.39
CA GLN A 145 41.77 -37.22 11.29
C GLN A 145 41.34 -38.49 12.03
N VAL A 146 40.19 -38.40 12.71
CA VAL A 146 39.56 -39.57 13.33
C VAL A 146 38.98 -40.43 12.22
N ALA A 147 39.38 -41.71 12.16
CA ALA A 147 38.89 -42.65 11.16
C ALA A 147 37.35 -42.70 11.17
N GLY A 148 36.72 -42.41 10.03
CA GLY A 148 35.27 -42.39 9.86
C GLY A 148 34.58 -41.05 10.11
N ALA A 149 35.32 -39.99 10.46
CA ALA A 149 34.78 -38.63 10.50
C ALA A 149 34.52 -38.08 9.08
N PRO A 150 33.51 -37.21 8.88
CA PRO A 150 33.33 -36.50 7.62
C PRO A 150 34.55 -35.63 7.29
N GLU A 151 35.03 -35.67 6.05
CA GLU A 151 36.07 -34.75 5.55
C GLU A 151 35.43 -33.47 4.99
N TYR A 152 36.17 -32.35 5.06
CA TYR A 152 35.79 -31.02 4.58
C TYR A 152 34.54 -30.46 5.27
N ASP A 153 34.43 -30.68 6.59
CA ASP A 153 33.25 -30.31 7.36
C ASP A 153 33.50 -29.20 8.39
N ASP A 154 34.69 -28.58 8.39
CA ASP A 154 35.11 -27.65 9.44
C ASP A 154 34.56 -26.23 9.25
N SER A 155 34.58 -25.72 8.02
CA SER A 155 33.92 -24.47 7.65
C SER A 155 33.49 -24.47 6.18
N LEU A 156 32.52 -23.62 5.86
CA LEU A 156 31.95 -23.46 4.54
C LEU A 156 32.05 -22.01 4.10
N ILE A 157 32.71 -21.76 2.97
CA ILE A 157 32.84 -20.43 2.36
C ILE A 157 32.00 -20.40 1.09
N THR A 158 31.14 -19.40 0.93
CA THR A 158 30.35 -19.17 -0.28
C THR A 158 30.80 -17.87 -0.94
N VAL A 159 31.23 -17.98 -2.19
CA VAL A 159 31.61 -16.86 -3.05
C VAL A 159 30.58 -16.76 -4.18
N ASN A 160 29.82 -15.66 -4.23
CA ASN A 160 28.95 -15.35 -5.37
C ASN A 160 29.55 -14.21 -6.18
N ILE A 161 29.69 -14.42 -7.49
CA ILE A 161 30.26 -13.46 -8.43
C ILE A 161 29.23 -13.19 -9.52
N ILE A 162 28.70 -11.98 -9.58
CA ILE A 162 27.61 -11.60 -10.50
C ILE A 162 28.09 -10.44 -11.36
N LYS A 163 27.85 -10.52 -12.67
CA LYS A 163 28.24 -9.45 -13.59
C LYS A 163 27.35 -8.22 -13.36
N GLY A 164 27.97 -7.07 -13.06
CA GLY A 164 27.30 -5.79 -12.84
C GLY A 164 27.75 -4.73 -13.86
N GLU A 165 27.04 -3.62 -13.94
CA GLU A 165 27.52 -2.42 -14.65
C GLU A 165 28.42 -1.61 -13.71
N VAL A 166 29.62 -1.22 -14.16
CA VAL A 166 30.57 -0.42 -13.39
C VAL A 166 30.12 1.05 -13.46
N PRO A 167 29.77 1.72 -12.33
CA PRO A 167 29.67 3.18 -12.34
C PRO A 167 31.09 3.76 -12.45
N PRO A 168 31.32 4.86 -13.20
CA PRO A 168 32.65 5.44 -13.35
C PRO A 168 33.18 5.94 -11.99
N PRO A 169 34.48 5.76 -11.70
CA PRO A 169 35.08 6.28 -10.47
C PRO A 169 35.05 7.82 -10.49
N PRO A 170 34.83 8.47 -9.32
CA PRO A 170 34.89 9.92 -9.23
C PRO A 170 36.31 10.45 -9.52
N PRO A 171 36.46 11.70 -10.01
CA PRO A 171 37.77 12.32 -10.21
C PRO A 171 38.51 12.47 -8.88
N ASP A 172 39.72 11.92 -8.85
CA ASP A 172 40.69 11.78 -7.76
C ASP A 172 40.92 13.03 -6.89
N THR A 173 40.97 12.84 -5.55
CA THR A 173 42.06 13.37 -4.71
C THR A 173 42.25 12.52 -3.44
N GLY A 174 43.22 11.61 -3.47
CA GLY A 174 44.05 11.32 -2.30
C GLY A 174 43.85 9.97 -1.60
N SER A 175 44.97 9.45 -1.11
CA SER A 175 45.30 8.15 -0.48
C SER A 175 44.42 7.62 0.67
N GLN A 176 43.10 7.79 0.62
CA GLN A 176 42.12 7.13 1.51
C GLN A 176 41.05 6.33 0.76
N ALA A 177 41.10 6.27 -0.57
CA ALA A 177 40.10 5.62 -1.42
C ALA A 177 40.14 4.07 -1.44
N LEU A 178 40.98 3.43 -0.62
CA LEU A 178 41.27 2.00 -0.75
C LEU A 178 41.02 1.16 0.49
N ALA A 179 40.39 1.68 1.55
CA ALA A 179 39.92 0.84 2.65
C ALA A 179 38.66 1.46 3.26
N GLN A 180 37.52 1.20 2.64
CA GLN A 180 36.23 1.63 3.17
C GLN A 180 35.49 0.36 3.58
N THR A 181 35.37 0.15 4.89
CA THR A 181 34.58 -0.95 5.44
C THR A 181 33.19 -0.92 4.80
N GLY A 182 32.55 -2.08 4.59
CA GLY A 182 31.27 -2.14 3.87
C GLY A 182 30.20 -1.18 4.41
N LYS A 183 30.31 -0.81 5.69
CA LYS A 183 29.49 0.22 6.34
C LYS A 183 29.77 1.64 5.87
N ASP A 184 31.03 2.04 5.68
CA ASP A 184 31.38 3.39 5.21
C ASP A 184 31.05 3.59 3.72
N ALA A 185 31.08 2.51 2.91
CA ALA A 185 30.61 2.54 1.53
C ALA A 185 29.07 2.67 1.47
N ILE A 186 28.37 2.00 2.38
CA ILE A 186 26.91 2.14 2.56
C ILE A 186 26.58 3.53 3.12
N ASP A 187 27.33 4.05 4.09
CA ASP A 187 27.11 5.37 4.69
C ASP A 187 27.52 6.50 3.74
N ALA A 188 28.54 6.33 2.89
CA ALA A 188 28.84 7.26 1.80
C ALA A 188 27.77 7.21 0.70
N PHE A 189 27.28 6.01 0.36
CA PHE A 189 26.12 5.83 -0.52
C PHE A 189 24.84 6.41 0.08
N ILE A 190 24.65 6.39 1.40
CA ILE A 190 23.50 7.01 2.06
C ILE A 190 23.70 8.53 2.14
N ASN A 191 24.89 9.03 2.49
CA ASN A 191 25.15 10.46 2.70
C ASN A 191 25.20 11.28 1.39
N VAL A 192 25.59 10.67 0.26
CA VAL A 192 25.47 11.33 -1.07
C VAL A 192 24.01 11.58 -1.46
N TYR A 193 23.06 10.82 -0.91
CA TYR A 193 21.65 10.88 -1.27
C TYR A 193 20.73 11.38 -0.13
N THR A 194 21.28 11.67 1.05
CA THR A 194 20.50 12.11 2.23
C THR A 194 20.96 13.41 2.88
N ASP A 195 22.06 14.03 2.41
CA ASP A 195 22.42 15.41 2.78
C ASP A 195 21.57 16.41 1.98
N PRO A 196 20.58 17.09 2.61
CA PRO A 196 19.68 18.00 1.91
C PRO A 196 20.36 19.30 1.45
N THR A 197 21.63 19.53 1.80
CA THR A 197 22.38 20.76 1.48
C THR A 197 23.34 20.62 0.31
N LYS A 198 23.55 19.39 -0.20
CA LYS A 198 24.39 19.13 -1.38
C LYS A 198 23.55 18.68 -2.56
N PRO A 199 23.54 19.40 -3.70
CA PRO A 199 22.96 18.86 -4.92
C PRO A 199 23.78 17.64 -5.36
N GLY A 200 23.11 16.51 -5.57
CA GLY A 200 23.75 15.28 -6.06
C GLY A 200 24.49 15.48 -7.39
N PRO A 201 25.37 14.54 -7.77
CA PRO A 201 26.18 14.67 -8.97
C PRO A 201 25.30 14.78 -10.22
N THR A 202 25.53 15.83 -11.00
CA THR A 202 24.93 16.01 -12.33
C THR A 202 25.61 15.08 -13.32
N ILE A 203 24.83 14.22 -13.97
CA ILE A 203 25.26 13.51 -15.18
C ILE A 203 25.44 14.56 -16.29
N PRO A 204 26.55 14.53 -17.06
CA PRO A 204 26.72 15.41 -18.21
C PRO A 204 25.53 15.26 -19.19
N PRO A 205 25.00 16.33 -19.80
CA PRO A 205 23.77 16.29 -20.62
C PRO A 205 23.81 15.43 -21.90
N GLU A 206 24.86 14.65 -22.15
CA GLU A 206 25.15 14.11 -23.48
C GLU A 206 24.84 12.62 -23.67
N VAL A 207 24.24 11.91 -22.70
CA VAL A 207 23.83 10.50 -22.91
C VAL A 207 22.42 10.20 -22.41
N ILE A 208 21.44 10.97 -22.90
CA ILE A 208 20.08 10.46 -23.14
C ILE A 208 19.64 11.05 -24.48
N ILE A 209 20.04 10.40 -25.57
CA ILE A 209 19.35 10.63 -26.85
C ILE A 209 18.03 9.88 -26.71
N PRO A 210 16.86 10.55 -26.59
CA PRO A 210 15.59 9.85 -26.70
C PRO A 210 15.60 9.10 -28.02
N PRO A 211 15.10 7.84 -28.08
CA PRO A 211 14.95 7.17 -29.36
C PRO A 211 14.24 8.14 -30.32
N PRO A 212 14.68 8.23 -31.59
CA PRO A 212 14.11 9.17 -32.53
C PRO A 212 12.59 9.06 -32.49
N PRO A 213 11.85 10.19 -32.51
CA PRO A 213 10.40 10.17 -32.41
C PRO A 213 9.87 9.12 -33.38
N ARG A 214 9.25 8.08 -32.83
CA ARG A 214 8.56 7.10 -33.66
C ARG A 214 7.50 7.88 -34.45
N PRO A 215 7.34 7.59 -35.74
CA PRO A 215 6.36 8.30 -36.56
C PRO A 215 5.01 8.28 -35.85
N PRO A 216 4.22 9.37 -35.92
CA PRO A 216 3.01 9.51 -35.13
C PRO A 216 2.11 8.30 -35.37
N THR A 217 1.99 7.47 -34.35
CA THR A 217 0.88 6.52 -34.23
C THR A 217 -0.39 7.33 -34.46
N PRO A 218 -1.43 6.82 -35.15
CA PRO A 218 -2.71 7.51 -35.24
C PRO A 218 -3.08 8.03 -33.85
N GLN A 219 -3.50 9.30 -33.73
CA GLN A 219 -3.84 9.97 -32.46
C GLN A 219 -5.03 9.29 -31.78
N LEU A 220 -4.83 8.05 -31.34
CA LEU A 220 -5.81 7.26 -30.64
C LEU A 220 -5.92 7.82 -29.22
N PRO A 221 -7.14 7.98 -28.72
CA PRO A 221 -7.34 8.49 -27.37
C PRO A 221 -6.77 7.54 -26.32
N VAL A 222 -6.55 8.08 -25.12
CA VAL A 222 -6.41 7.31 -23.89
C VAL A 222 -7.78 6.77 -23.49
N CYS A 223 -7.90 5.48 -23.19
CA CYS A 223 -9.12 4.93 -22.59
C CYS A 223 -9.07 5.05 -21.07
N ILE A 224 -10.10 5.64 -20.48
CA ILE A 224 -10.35 5.64 -19.05
C ILE A 224 -11.49 4.65 -18.80
N ILE A 225 -11.22 3.56 -18.09
CA ILE A 225 -12.23 2.56 -17.75
C ILE A 225 -12.76 2.87 -16.34
N GLY A 226 -14.05 3.19 -16.25
CA GLY A 226 -14.77 3.60 -15.06
C GLY A 226 -14.92 5.11 -14.94
N ALA A 227 -16.16 5.59 -14.76
CA ALA A 227 -16.49 7.00 -14.52
C ALA A 227 -16.70 7.30 -13.02
N GLY A 228 -15.94 6.61 -12.16
CA GLY A 228 -15.80 6.98 -10.75
C GLY A 228 -14.95 8.23 -10.57
N VAL A 229 -14.78 8.68 -9.32
CA VAL A 229 -14.01 9.90 -9.02
C VAL A 229 -12.57 9.86 -9.56
N ALA A 230 -11.89 8.71 -9.53
CA ALA A 230 -10.56 8.56 -10.11
C ALA A 230 -10.57 8.77 -11.64
N GLY A 231 -11.51 8.15 -12.35
CA GLY A 231 -11.61 8.25 -13.81
C GLY A 231 -11.95 9.67 -14.28
N LEU A 232 -12.88 10.34 -13.58
CA LEU A 232 -13.20 11.73 -13.86
C LEU A 232 -12.02 12.67 -13.55
N TYR A 233 -11.23 12.37 -12.50
CA TYR A 233 -10.06 13.16 -12.19
C TYR A 233 -8.95 13.00 -13.24
N ILE A 234 -8.74 11.76 -13.73
CA ILE A 234 -7.86 11.49 -14.88
C ILE A 234 -8.30 12.31 -16.08
N ALA A 235 -9.60 12.30 -16.42
CA ALA A 235 -10.13 13.08 -17.54
C ALA A 235 -9.86 14.58 -17.40
N MET A 236 -10.06 15.16 -16.22
CA MET A 236 -9.72 16.57 -15.97
C MET A 236 -8.22 16.86 -16.16
N MET A 237 -7.34 15.94 -15.74
CA MET A 237 -5.89 16.05 -15.95
C MET A 237 -5.52 15.97 -17.43
N LEU A 238 -6.10 15.02 -18.17
CA LEU A 238 -5.83 14.88 -19.60
C LEU A 238 -6.37 16.07 -20.41
N ASP A 239 -7.53 16.63 -20.04
CA ASP A 239 -8.08 17.86 -20.62
C ASP A 239 -7.12 19.04 -20.47
N SER A 240 -6.56 19.25 -19.28
CA SER A 240 -5.66 20.38 -19.03
C SER A 240 -4.34 20.27 -19.81
N LEU A 241 -3.94 19.04 -20.13
CA LEU A 241 -2.77 18.74 -20.95
C LEU A 241 -3.06 18.70 -22.46
N GLY A 242 -4.32 18.76 -22.88
CA GLY A 242 -4.73 18.64 -24.29
C GLY A 242 -4.61 17.21 -24.86
N ILE A 243 -4.54 16.19 -24.00
CA ILE A 243 -4.46 14.79 -24.41
C ILE A 243 -5.87 14.26 -24.68
N LYS A 244 -6.09 13.67 -25.85
CA LYS A 244 -7.39 13.06 -26.22
C LYS A 244 -7.67 11.82 -25.38
N TYR A 245 -8.90 11.68 -24.90
CA TYR A 245 -9.34 10.51 -24.14
C TYR A 245 -10.80 10.14 -24.42
N GLU A 246 -11.17 8.92 -24.05
CA GLU A 246 -12.55 8.46 -23.93
C GLU A 246 -12.77 7.89 -22.51
N ILE A 247 -13.94 8.11 -21.93
CA ILE A 247 -14.34 7.50 -20.65
C ILE A 247 -15.44 6.48 -20.92
N THR A 248 -15.27 5.26 -20.42
CA THR A 248 -16.24 4.17 -20.53
C THR A 248 -16.72 3.76 -19.15
N GLU A 249 -18.02 3.65 -18.96
CA GLU A 249 -18.66 3.31 -17.70
C GLU A 249 -19.59 2.12 -17.90
N GLY A 250 -19.39 1.06 -17.11
CA GLY A 250 -20.18 -0.16 -17.24
C GLY A 250 -21.63 0.03 -16.83
N SER A 251 -21.87 0.84 -15.80
CA SER A 251 -23.22 1.11 -15.30
C SER A 251 -23.94 2.21 -16.09
N GLY A 252 -25.22 2.41 -15.77
CA GLY A 252 -26.00 3.56 -16.23
C GLY A 252 -25.73 4.86 -15.46
N ARG A 253 -24.76 4.90 -14.55
CA ARG A 253 -24.55 6.01 -13.61
C ARG A 253 -23.07 6.40 -13.48
N THR A 254 -22.80 7.69 -13.57
CA THR A 254 -21.48 8.26 -13.24
C THR A 254 -21.28 8.37 -11.72
N GLY A 255 -20.04 8.24 -11.25
CA GLY A 255 -19.65 8.53 -9.87
C GLY A 255 -19.16 7.33 -9.07
N GLY A 256 -19.55 6.11 -9.47
CA GLY A 256 -19.17 4.88 -8.78
C GLY A 256 -19.54 4.95 -7.29
N ARG A 257 -18.54 4.87 -6.41
CA ARG A 257 -18.71 4.92 -4.94
C ARG A 257 -18.92 6.33 -4.36
N LEU A 258 -18.98 7.37 -5.20
CA LEU A 258 -19.66 8.62 -4.86
C LEU A 258 -21.10 8.46 -5.33
N TYR A 259 -22.00 8.20 -4.39
CA TYR A 259 -23.39 7.90 -4.69
C TYR A 259 -24.29 8.40 -3.58
N THR A 260 -25.22 9.27 -3.96
CA THR A 260 -26.27 9.82 -3.13
C THR A 260 -27.61 9.23 -3.57
N HIS A 261 -28.37 8.63 -2.65
CA HIS A 261 -29.72 8.17 -2.92
C HIS A 261 -30.71 9.25 -2.47
N ASN A 262 -31.47 9.80 -3.41
CA ASN A 262 -32.56 10.75 -3.14
C ASN A 262 -33.87 9.98 -2.99
N PHE A 263 -34.58 10.18 -1.88
CA PHE A 263 -35.85 9.51 -1.62
C PHE A 263 -36.98 10.16 -2.44
N PRO A 264 -37.77 9.39 -3.19
CA PRO A 264 -38.74 9.94 -4.14
C PRO A 264 -40.05 10.41 -3.47
N LYS A 265 -40.42 9.85 -2.31
CA LYS A 265 -41.75 10.01 -1.71
C LYS A 265 -41.96 11.37 -1.08
N ASN A 266 -41.03 11.80 -0.24
CA ASN A 266 -40.97 13.17 0.28
C ASN A 266 -39.68 13.80 -0.23
N SER A 267 -39.70 14.27 -1.48
CA SER A 267 -38.51 14.80 -2.16
C SER A 267 -38.19 16.22 -1.69
N GLY A 268 -36.90 16.54 -1.60
CA GLY A 268 -36.39 17.85 -1.21
C GLY A 268 -34.87 17.86 -1.30
N LYS A 269 -34.25 19.05 -1.21
CA LYS A 269 -32.80 19.22 -1.36
C LYS A 269 -32.00 18.31 -0.42
N TYR A 270 -32.50 18.07 0.79
CA TYR A 270 -31.82 17.28 1.81
C TYR A 270 -32.50 15.95 2.11
N GLN A 271 -33.41 15.51 1.23
CA GLN A 271 -34.13 14.24 1.34
C GLN A 271 -33.34 13.09 0.71
N TYR A 272 -32.11 12.93 1.18
CA TYR A 272 -31.19 11.92 0.68
C TYR A 272 -30.36 11.31 1.79
N TYR A 273 -29.66 10.23 1.46
CA TYR A 273 -28.46 9.84 2.20
C TYR A 273 -27.33 9.46 1.23
N ASP A 274 -26.10 9.63 1.68
CA ASP A 274 -24.93 9.16 0.93
C ASP A 274 -24.72 7.65 1.15
N VAL A 275 -25.01 6.88 0.11
CA VAL A 275 -24.71 5.46 0.00
C VAL A 275 -23.21 5.24 0.14
N GLY A 276 -22.44 6.05 -0.58
CA GLY A 276 -20.99 6.01 -0.72
C GLY A 276 -20.21 6.84 0.31
N ALA A 277 -19.21 7.57 -0.17
CA ALA A 277 -18.49 8.56 0.65
C ALA A 277 -19.46 9.65 1.14
N MET A 278 -19.29 10.11 2.39
CA MET A 278 -20.26 11.03 3.03
C MET A 278 -19.63 12.11 3.91
N ARG A 279 -18.35 11.96 4.26
CA ARG A 279 -17.67 12.81 5.23
C ARG A 279 -16.19 12.95 4.88
N TYR A 280 -15.66 14.15 5.08
CA TYR A 280 -14.34 14.57 4.61
C TYR A 280 -13.65 15.37 5.71
N PRO A 281 -12.65 14.80 6.41
CA PRO A 281 -11.90 15.50 7.44
C PRO A 281 -10.81 16.37 6.81
N GLU A 282 -10.68 17.61 7.25
CA GLU A 282 -9.68 18.56 6.78
C GLU A 282 -8.33 18.30 7.46
N THR A 283 -7.61 17.29 6.97
CA THR A 283 -6.30 16.84 7.47
C THR A 283 -5.20 17.01 6.42
N THR A 284 -3.95 16.84 6.87
CA THR A 284 -2.75 16.81 6.02
C THR A 284 -2.68 15.61 5.08
N PHE A 285 -3.64 14.68 5.13
CA PHE A 285 -3.73 13.51 4.25
C PHE A 285 -4.92 13.59 3.27
N MET A 286 -5.68 14.68 3.33
CA MET A 286 -6.91 14.88 2.57
C MET A 286 -6.85 16.09 1.64
N THR A 287 -5.71 16.77 1.54
CA THR A 287 -5.62 18.08 0.88
C THR A 287 -6.08 18.04 -0.57
N ARG A 288 -5.78 16.97 -1.31
CA ARG A 288 -6.21 16.81 -2.72
C ARG A 288 -7.73 16.74 -2.87
N THR A 289 -8.43 16.17 -1.88
CA THR A 289 -9.90 16.17 -1.87
C THR A 289 -10.43 17.59 -1.72
N PHE A 290 -9.82 18.41 -0.86
CA PHE A 290 -10.20 19.81 -0.66
C PHE A 290 -9.75 20.72 -1.81
N ASP A 291 -8.59 20.48 -2.43
CA ASP A 291 -8.16 21.16 -3.66
C ASP A 291 -9.18 20.91 -4.77
N LEU A 292 -9.59 19.64 -4.97
CA LEU A 292 -10.63 19.30 -5.93
C LEU A 292 -11.95 20.03 -5.61
N ALA A 293 -12.44 19.93 -4.37
CA ALA A 293 -13.72 20.51 -4.00
C ALA A 293 -13.72 22.05 -4.07
N LYS A 294 -12.78 22.71 -3.38
CA LYS A 294 -12.77 24.15 -3.14
C LYS A 294 -12.15 24.92 -4.31
N LYS A 295 -10.94 24.54 -4.73
CA LYS A 295 -10.16 25.30 -5.73
C LYS A 295 -10.55 24.94 -7.15
N ARG A 296 -10.67 23.64 -7.43
CA ARG A 296 -11.07 23.19 -8.76
C ARG A 296 -12.55 23.44 -8.89
N LEU A 297 -13.41 22.62 -8.29
CA LEU A 297 -14.84 22.59 -8.61
C LEU A 297 -15.65 23.78 -8.05
N GLY A 298 -15.22 24.41 -6.96
CA GLY A 298 -15.96 25.49 -6.32
C GLY A 298 -17.24 25.02 -5.63
N ILE A 299 -17.25 23.79 -5.12
CA ILE A 299 -18.42 23.16 -4.50
C ILE A 299 -18.59 23.66 -3.06
N THR A 300 -19.83 23.97 -2.70
CA THR A 300 -20.21 24.31 -1.32
C THR A 300 -20.13 23.07 -0.42
N MET A 301 -19.44 23.23 0.71
CA MET A 301 -19.32 22.21 1.76
C MET A 301 -20.04 22.68 3.02
N LEU A 302 -20.59 21.74 3.78
CA LEU A 302 -21.28 21.96 5.04
C LEU A 302 -20.50 21.31 6.18
N PRO A 303 -20.53 21.86 7.41
CA PRO A 303 -19.95 21.18 8.56
C PRO A 303 -20.60 19.80 8.78
N TYR A 304 -19.76 18.78 8.95
CA TYR A 304 -20.19 17.44 9.34
C TYR A 304 -19.97 17.27 10.85
N LEU A 305 -21.06 17.07 11.59
CA LEU A 305 -21.04 16.87 13.03
C LEU A 305 -20.70 15.40 13.31
N ARG A 306 -19.44 15.13 13.68
CA ARG A 306 -18.97 13.76 13.95
C ARG A 306 -19.48 13.20 15.28
N ALA A 307 -19.70 14.06 16.26
CA ALA A 307 -20.12 13.67 17.60
C ALA A 307 -21.33 14.48 18.04
N ASN A 308 -22.17 13.85 18.86
CA ASN A 308 -23.26 14.47 19.57
C ASN A 308 -23.33 13.81 20.95
N ASP A 309 -23.32 14.60 22.02
CA ASP A 309 -23.32 14.08 23.39
C ASP A 309 -24.66 13.39 23.74
N ASN A 310 -25.78 13.72 23.07
CA ASN A 310 -27.06 13.04 23.23
C ASN A 310 -27.19 11.75 22.41
N ALA A 311 -26.21 11.43 21.56
CA ALA A 311 -26.17 10.12 20.88
C ALA A 311 -25.81 9.00 21.87
N PHE A 312 -26.15 7.76 21.52
CA PHE A 312 -26.11 6.62 22.43
C PHE A 312 -24.87 5.73 22.24
N LEU A 313 -24.43 5.14 23.34
CA LEU A 313 -23.66 3.90 23.39
C LEU A 313 -24.61 2.81 23.91
N SER A 314 -24.79 1.74 23.14
CA SER A 314 -25.73 0.68 23.48
C SER A 314 -25.08 -0.70 23.36
N TYR A 315 -24.59 -1.22 24.47
CA TYR A 315 -23.87 -2.49 24.54
C TYR A 315 -24.43 -3.36 25.66
N ASN A 316 -24.42 -4.68 25.47
CA ASN A 316 -24.95 -5.66 26.40
C ASN A 316 -26.35 -5.29 26.93
N ARG A 317 -27.24 -4.86 26.01
CA ARG A 317 -28.63 -4.44 26.29
C ARG A 317 -28.78 -3.22 27.20
N VAL A 318 -27.70 -2.53 27.53
CA VAL A 318 -27.72 -1.27 28.27
C VAL A 318 -27.44 -0.14 27.30
N SER A 319 -28.30 0.86 27.27
CA SER A 319 -28.15 2.05 26.43
C SER A 319 -28.00 3.28 27.32
N ILE A 320 -26.94 4.05 27.10
CA ILE A 320 -26.65 5.32 27.78
C ILE A 320 -26.27 6.37 26.74
N THR A 321 -26.49 7.64 27.06
CA THR A 321 -26.01 8.73 26.21
C THR A 321 -24.51 8.95 26.39
N LYS A 322 -23.85 9.50 25.37
CA LYS A 322 -22.42 9.88 25.45
C LYS A 322 -22.19 10.97 26.49
N ALA A 323 -23.16 11.86 26.70
CA ALA A 323 -23.17 12.90 27.74
C ALA A 323 -23.11 12.27 29.14
N GLU A 324 -24.01 11.34 29.42
CA GLU A 324 -24.03 10.61 30.70
C GLU A 324 -22.72 9.88 30.93
N ASN A 325 -22.20 9.21 29.89
CA ASN A 325 -20.91 8.54 29.98
C ASN A 325 -19.77 9.54 30.29
N LYS A 326 -19.70 10.67 29.59
CA LYS A 326 -18.63 11.66 29.78
C LYS A 326 -18.69 12.36 31.14
N GLN A 327 -19.89 12.62 31.66
CA GLN A 327 -20.08 13.30 32.94
C GLN A 327 -19.76 12.43 34.15
N LYS A 328 -20.06 11.13 34.07
CA LYS A 328 -19.96 10.20 35.21
C LYS A 328 -18.89 9.13 35.03
N ASP A 329 -18.25 9.10 33.86
CA ASP A 329 -17.31 8.06 33.45
C ASP A 329 -17.88 6.64 33.67
N LEU A 330 -19.15 6.43 33.27
CA LEU A 330 -19.90 5.20 33.56
C LEU A 330 -19.26 3.95 32.94
N VAL A 331 -18.44 4.13 31.89
CA VAL A 331 -17.60 3.07 31.36
C VAL A 331 -16.65 2.53 32.44
N LYS A 332 -16.17 3.31 33.42
CA LYS A 332 -15.37 2.81 34.55
C LYS A 332 -16.18 2.15 35.66
N GLU A 333 -17.49 2.38 35.72
CA GLU A 333 -18.40 1.71 36.66
C GLU A 333 -18.89 0.34 36.15
N ASP A 334 -18.42 -0.07 34.98
CA ASP A 334 -18.84 -1.26 34.26
C ASP A 334 -20.34 -1.33 34.05
N VAL A 335 -20.87 -0.24 33.51
CA VAL A 335 -22.29 -0.10 33.17
C VAL A 335 -22.76 -1.15 32.17
N PHE A 336 -21.88 -1.57 31.24
CA PHE A 336 -22.16 -2.59 30.24
C PHE A 336 -21.87 -4.02 30.73
N LYS A 337 -21.40 -4.21 31.97
CA LYS A 337 -21.18 -5.54 32.59
C LYS A 337 -20.27 -6.43 31.75
N VAL A 338 -19.12 -5.89 31.34
CA VAL A 338 -18.12 -6.57 30.51
C VAL A 338 -16.97 -7.16 31.35
N SER A 339 -16.77 -6.71 32.59
CA SER A 339 -15.69 -7.20 33.45
C SER A 339 -16.03 -8.53 34.12
N VAL A 340 -15.00 -9.28 34.52
CA VAL A 340 -15.15 -10.56 35.24
C VAL A 340 -15.98 -10.40 36.52
N LYS A 341 -15.79 -9.30 37.25
CA LYS A 341 -16.59 -8.95 38.45
C LYS A 341 -18.10 -8.89 38.18
N ASN A 342 -18.52 -8.58 36.96
CA ASN A 342 -19.94 -8.47 36.57
C ASN A 342 -20.38 -9.58 35.59
N ASP A 343 -19.82 -10.79 35.69
CA ASP A 343 -20.13 -11.95 34.83
C ASP A 343 -19.75 -11.75 33.35
N GLY A 344 -18.82 -10.84 33.09
CA GLY A 344 -18.16 -10.68 31.81
C GLY A 344 -16.84 -11.44 31.73
N TYR A 345 -15.97 -11.04 30.79
CA TYR A 345 -14.71 -11.73 30.50
C TYR A 345 -13.48 -10.80 30.46
N VAL A 346 -13.67 -9.50 30.70
CA VAL A 346 -12.57 -8.52 30.68
C VAL A 346 -11.95 -8.42 32.08
N PRO A 347 -10.65 -8.67 32.25
CA PRO A 347 -9.98 -8.47 33.53
C PRO A 347 -10.05 -7.02 34.02
N GLU A 348 -10.17 -6.82 35.33
CA GLU A 348 -10.43 -5.50 35.94
C GLU A 348 -9.33 -4.48 35.64
N ASP A 349 -8.06 -4.90 35.66
CA ASP A 349 -6.90 -4.05 35.40
C ASP A 349 -6.88 -3.48 33.97
N TYR A 350 -7.35 -4.23 32.97
CA TYR A 350 -7.51 -3.75 31.60
C TYR A 350 -8.80 -2.94 31.42
N PHE A 351 -9.85 -3.33 32.13
CA PHE A 351 -11.11 -2.61 32.10
C PHE A 351 -10.96 -1.17 32.61
N GLU A 352 -10.23 -0.97 33.73
CA GLU A 352 -9.96 0.34 34.33
C GLU A 352 -9.16 1.30 33.43
N GLN A 353 -8.38 0.77 32.49
CA GLN A 353 -7.65 1.54 31.48
C GLN A 353 -8.58 2.13 30.41
N GLY A 354 -9.72 1.49 30.16
CA GLY A 354 -10.66 1.86 29.10
C GLY A 354 -10.22 1.40 27.70
N THR A 355 -11.14 1.52 26.75
CA THR A 355 -10.93 1.06 25.36
C THR A 355 -10.17 2.06 24.49
N GLY A 356 -10.23 3.36 24.83
CA GLY A 356 -9.54 4.43 24.11
C GLY A 356 -8.01 4.28 24.05
N VAL A 357 -7.42 3.52 24.98
CA VAL A 357 -5.97 3.20 24.99
C VAL A 357 -5.49 2.64 23.65
N PHE A 358 -6.32 1.85 22.96
CA PHE A 358 -5.98 1.33 21.65
C PHE A 358 -5.73 2.47 20.63
N TRP A 359 -6.64 3.44 20.55
CA TRP A 359 -6.50 4.56 19.62
C TRP A 359 -5.47 5.58 20.07
N ASP A 360 -5.54 5.99 21.33
CA ASP A 360 -4.78 7.13 21.84
C ASP A 360 -3.31 6.79 22.09
N GLN A 361 -3.03 5.61 22.64
CA GLN A 361 -1.68 5.20 23.01
C GLN A 361 -1.09 4.25 21.98
N ILE A 362 -1.71 3.10 21.72
CA ILE A 362 -1.12 2.05 20.89
C ILE A 362 -0.95 2.50 19.43
N LEU A 363 -2.04 2.96 18.80
CA LEU A 363 -1.94 3.53 17.46
C LEU A 363 -1.24 4.90 17.47
N GLY A 364 -1.33 5.65 18.57
CA GLY A 364 -0.63 6.92 18.77
C GLY A 364 0.88 6.80 18.62
N GLU A 365 1.49 5.80 19.26
CA GLU A 365 2.92 5.50 19.14
C GLU A 365 3.34 5.24 17.67
N LEU A 366 2.50 4.55 16.89
CA LEU A 366 2.79 4.23 15.50
C LEU A 366 2.53 5.42 14.56
N ARG A 367 1.52 6.25 14.85
CA ARG A 367 1.26 7.50 14.13
C ARG A 367 2.39 8.51 14.30
N GLN A 368 3.12 8.46 15.41
CA GLN A 368 4.25 9.37 15.67
C GLN A 368 5.32 9.30 14.58
N TYR A 369 5.47 8.17 13.88
CA TYR A 369 6.36 8.09 12.71
C TYR A 369 6.05 9.13 11.63
N PHE A 370 4.78 9.51 11.46
CA PHE A 370 4.33 10.48 10.45
C PHE A 370 4.48 11.95 10.92
N VAL A 371 4.98 12.15 12.13
CA VAL A 371 5.44 13.46 12.64
C VAL A 371 6.97 13.52 12.58
N ASP A 372 7.62 12.44 13.01
CA ASP A 372 9.08 12.37 13.15
C ASP A 372 9.80 12.25 11.79
N TYR A 373 9.10 11.73 10.77
CA TYR A 373 9.66 11.44 9.45
C TYR A 373 8.76 11.89 8.31
N SER A 374 9.32 12.03 7.11
CA SER A 374 8.53 12.19 5.88
C SER A 374 7.66 10.95 5.65
N PHE A 375 6.55 11.12 4.93
CA PHE A 375 5.58 10.03 4.70
C PHE A 375 6.23 8.73 4.18
N PRO A 376 7.14 8.75 3.17
CA PRO A 376 7.77 7.51 2.69
C PRO A 376 8.59 6.80 3.77
N VAL A 377 9.37 7.55 4.55
CA VAL A 377 10.22 6.98 5.61
C VAL A 377 9.36 6.46 6.76
N ALA A 378 8.31 7.19 7.14
CA ALA A 378 7.33 6.75 8.14
C ALA A 378 6.63 5.45 7.70
N PHE A 379 6.22 5.38 6.43
CA PHE A 379 5.59 4.20 5.86
C PHE A 379 6.55 3.01 5.79
N ASP A 380 7.81 3.20 5.43
CA ASP A 380 8.83 2.13 5.44
C ASP A 380 9.14 1.59 6.84
N LYS A 381 9.13 2.46 7.86
CA LYS A 381 9.23 2.06 9.27
C LYS A 381 8.01 1.26 9.71
N LEU A 382 6.81 1.74 9.39
CA LEU A 382 5.57 1.05 9.71
C LEU A 382 5.49 -0.32 9.01
N LYS A 383 6.01 -0.44 7.77
CA LYS A 383 6.08 -1.70 7.03
C LYS A 383 6.97 -2.78 7.68
N GLN A 384 7.79 -2.44 8.68
CA GLN A 384 8.50 -3.45 9.46
C GLN A 384 7.56 -4.30 10.34
N LEU A 385 6.32 -3.85 10.53
CA LEU A 385 5.26 -4.54 11.29
C LEU A 385 4.22 -5.21 10.37
N GLU A 386 4.54 -5.38 9.08
CA GLU A 386 3.63 -5.92 8.06
C GLU A 386 3.15 -7.35 8.31
N ASP A 387 3.94 -8.15 9.02
CA ASP A 387 3.59 -9.54 9.36
C ASP A 387 2.46 -9.62 10.39
N HIS A 388 2.09 -8.50 11.00
CA HIS A 388 1.06 -8.43 12.01
C HIS A 388 -0.31 -7.96 11.49
N SER A 389 -1.34 -8.72 11.83
CA SER A 389 -2.67 -8.14 12.05
C SER A 389 -2.73 -7.36 13.36
N VAL A 390 -3.75 -6.51 13.54
CA VAL A 390 -3.95 -5.80 14.83
C VAL A 390 -4.03 -6.80 15.99
N THR A 391 -4.82 -7.87 15.85
CA THR A 391 -4.92 -8.95 16.84
C THR A 391 -3.55 -9.54 17.16
N SER A 392 -2.77 -9.91 16.15
CA SER A 392 -1.45 -10.54 16.38
C SER A 392 -0.45 -9.58 17.03
N TYR A 393 -0.47 -8.29 16.67
CA TYR A 393 0.39 -7.28 17.29
C TYR A 393 0.04 -7.10 18.78
N LEU A 394 -1.25 -6.97 19.08
CA LEU A 394 -1.72 -6.82 20.46
C LEU A 394 -1.35 -8.04 21.32
N LEU A 395 -1.56 -9.25 20.80
CA LEU A 395 -1.26 -10.50 21.54
C LEU A 395 0.25 -10.76 21.67
N LEU A 396 1.01 -10.64 20.57
CA LEU A 396 2.38 -11.12 20.50
C LEU A 396 3.41 -10.04 20.87
N VAL A 397 3.13 -8.78 20.53
CA VAL A 397 4.05 -7.66 20.78
C VAL A 397 3.66 -6.92 22.05
N LYS A 398 2.41 -6.45 22.14
CA LYS A 398 1.92 -5.69 23.31
C LYS A 398 1.49 -6.59 24.49
N LYS A 399 1.46 -7.92 24.31
CA LYS A 399 1.10 -8.92 25.34
C LYS A 399 -0.28 -8.66 25.98
N ILE A 400 -1.22 -8.13 25.21
CA ILE A 400 -2.59 -7.88 25.64
C ILE A 400 -3.38 -9.20 25.62
N PRO A 401 -4.13 -9.56 26.67
CA PRO A 401 -4.94 -10.78 26.69
C PRO A 401 -6.01 -10.79 25.60
N TYR A 402 -6.27 -11.96 25.02
CA TYR A 402 -7.28 -12.14 23.98
C TYR A 402 -8.68 -11.59 24.32
N PRO A 403 -9.23 -11.79 25.54
CA PRO A 403 -10.54 -11.24 25.89
C PRO A 403 -10.59 -9.70 25.82
N VAL A 404 -9.48 -9.03 26.16
CA VAL A 404 -9.33 -7.58 26.08
C VAL A 404 -9.26 -7.13 24.63
N VAL A 405 -8.51 -7.84 23.78
CA VAL A 405 -8.43 -7.57 22.33
C VAL A 405 -9.83 -7.60 21.70
N LYS A 406 -10.67 -8.58 22.07
CA LYS A 406 -12.04 -8.69 21.54
C LYS A 406 -12.99 -7.64 22.10
N TRP A 407 -12.81 -7.23 23.34
CA TRP A 407 -13.54 -6.10 23.89
C TRP A 407 -13.18 -4.79 23.18
N TRP A 408 -11.90 -4.50 22.97
CA TRP A 408 -11.46 -3.34 22.21
C TRP A 408 -11.95 -3.37 20.76
N GLU A 409 -11.88 -4.52 20.07
CA GLU A 409 -12.44 -4.65 18.72
C GLU A 409 -13.94 -4.30 18.68
N THR A 410 -14.70 -4.74 19.69
CA THR A 410 -16.15 -4.50 19.79
C THR A 410 -16.48 -3.02 19.97
N MET A 411 -15.73 -2.35 20.86
CA MET A 411 -16.02 -0.97 21.26
C MET A 411 -15.42 0.07 20.30
N GLU A 412 -14.26 -0.22 19.71
CA GLU A 412 -13.45 0.74 18.95
C GLU A 412 -13.46 0.49 17.44
N SER A 413 -14.09 -0.60 16.99
CA SER A 413 -13.94 -1.09 15.62
C SER A 413 -15.13 -1.95 15.13
N ARG A 414 -14.91 -2.69 14.04
CA ARG A 414 -15.88 -3.57 13.38
C ARG A 414 -15.49 -5.03 13.61
N THR A 415 -16.47 -5.92 13.67
CA THR A 415 -16.25 -7.34 13.94
C THR A 415 -15.39 -7.99 12.85
N GLY A 416 -14.19 -8.45 13.22
CA GLY A 416 -13.20 -9.08 12.33
C GLY A 416 -12.21 -8.09 11.69
N LEU A 417 -12.30 -6.79 12.00
CA LEU A 417 -11.36 -5.80 11.48
C LEU A 417 -9.97 -5.95 12.11
N PHE A 418 -9.88 -6.36 13.38
CA PHE A 418 -8.58 -6.52 14.04
C PHE A 418 -7.76 -7.68 13.45
N ASP A 419 -8.39 -8.57 12.69
CA ASP A 419 -7.69 -9.64 12.00
C ASP A 419 -7.09 -9.19 10.64
N GLN A 420 -7.29 -7.92 10.26
CA GLN A 420 -6.67 -7.28 9.09
C GLN A 420 -5.33 -6.60 9.46
N SER A 421 -4.64 -6.05 8.45
CA SER A 421 -3.31 -5.43 8.61
C SER A 421 -3.28 -4.34 9.70
N LEU A 422 -2.26 -4.41 10.57
CA LEU A 422 -1.94 -3.33 11.49
C LEU A 422 -1.58 -2.05 10.73
N VAL A 423 -0.78 -2.17 9.66
CA VAL A 423 -0.32 -1.05 8.83
C VAL A 423 -1.51 -0.31 8.22
N GLU A 424 -2.46 -1.05 7.65
CA GLU A 424 -3.72 -0.50 7.13
C GLU A 424 -4.48 0.28 8.21
N THR A 425 -4.57 -0.28 9.42
CA THR A 425 -5.29 0.34 10.54
C THR A 425 -4.62 1.63 11.01
N VAL A 426 -3.28 1.67 11.05
CA VAL A 426 -2.53 2.89 11.38
C VAL A 426 -2.73 3.95 10.29
N LEU A 427 -2.62 3.59 9.01
CA LEU A 427 -2.86 4.53 7.89
C LEU A 427 -4.29 5.08 7.89
N ALA A 428 -5.29 4.23 8.12
CA ALA A 428 -6.67 4.67 8.28
C ALA A 428 -6.82 5.61 9.48
N SER A 429 -6.10 5.37 10.57
CA SER A 429 -6.15 6.20 11.78
C SER A 429 -5.62 7.62 11.57
N LEU A 430 -4.66 7.83 10.65
CA LEU A 430 -4.12 9.15 10.32
C LEU A 430 -5.19 10.12 9.79
N VAL A 431 -6.21 9.59 9.12
CA VAL A 431 -7.33 10.38 8.60
C VAL A 431 -8.27 10.85 9.72
N PHE A 432 -8.44 10.03 10.76
CA PHE A 432 -9.29 10.36 11.89
C PHE A 432 -8.58 11.19 12.96
N MET A 433 -7.28 10.94 13.14
CA MET A 433 -6.42 11.53 14.16
C MET A 433 -5.08 11.91 13.53
N ASP A 434 -5.07 13.04 12.82
CA ASP A 434 -3.87 13.55 12.18
C ASP A 434 -2.86 14.04 13.24
N PRO A 435 -1.71 13.36 13.41
CA PRO A 435 -0.76 13.71 14.46
C PRO A 435 -0.05 15.05 14.16
N ASN A 436 -0.03 15.52 12.90
CA ASN A 436 0.49 16.84 12.51
C ASN A 436 -0.44 17.99 12.91
N MET A 437 -1.65 17.67 13.35
CA MET A 437 -2.64 18.64 13.83
C MET A 437 -2.88 18.54 15.34
N THR A 438 -1.98 17.91 16.10
CA THR A 438 -2.09 17.78 17.56
C THR A 438 -2.37 19.13 18.23
N GLY A 439 -3.42 19.19 19.05
CA GLY A 439 -3.88 20.42 19.71
C GLY A 439 -4.80 21.32 18.87
N LYS A 440 -5.12 20.93 17.62
CA LYS A 440 -6.10 21.59 16.76
C LYS A 440 -7.32 20.69 16.56
N GLU A 441 -8.51 21.28 16.54
CA GLU A 441 -9.73 20.57 16.18
C GLU A 441 -9.74 20.30 14.67
N VAL A 442 -9.89 19.04 14.28
CA VAL A 442 -10.04 18.65 12.87
C VAL A 442 -11.47 18.98 12.44
N ASN A 443 -11.61 19.89 11.48
CA ASN A 443 -12.92 20.20 10.89
C ASN A 443 -13.36 19.05 9.98
N TRP A 444 -14.60 18.60 10.15
CA TRP A 444 -15.22 17.61 9.29
C TRP A 444 -16.24 18.26 8.39
N TRP A 445 -16.32 17.81 7.15
CA TRP A 445 -17.17 18.39 6.13
C TRP A 445 -18.00 17.32 5.40
N CYS A 446 -19.13 17.72 4.85
CA CYS A 446 -19.88 17.00 3.82
C CYS A 446 -20.24 17.97 2.68
N PHE A 447 -20.74 17.44 1.56
CA PHE A 447 -21.11 18.28 0.42
C PHE A 447 -22.58 18.71 0.49
N ASP A 448 -22.85 19.97 0.14
CA ASP A 448 -24.21 20.48 0.04
C ASP A 448 -24.94 19.84 -1.15
N GLY A 449 -25.90 18.95 -0.88
CA GLY A 449 -26.58 18.14 -1.90
C GLY A 449 -26.04 16.72 -2.09
N GLY A 450 -25.17 16.26 -1.18
CA GLY A 450 -24.64 14.90 -1.15
C GLY A 450 -23.38 14.72 -1.98
N SER A 451 -22.68 13.61 -1.81
CA SER A 451 -21.41 13.33 -2.48
C SER A 451 -21.50 13.30 -4.01
N GLU A 452 -22.70 13.10 -4.58
CA GLU A 452 -22.90 13.08 -6.03
C GLU A 452 -22.58 14.42 -6.71
N VAL A 453 -22.69 15.54 -6.00
CA VAL A 453 -22.40 16.87 -6.56
C VAL A 453 -20.96 16.99 -7.05
N VAL A 454 -20.04 16.22 -6.46
CA VAL A 454 -18.64 16.17 -6.88
C VAL A 454 -18.53 15.59 -8.29
N HIS A 455 -19.06 14.38 -8.51
CA HIS A 455 -18.92 13.76 -9.82
C HIS A 455 -19.76 14.47 -10.89
N LYS A 456 -20.88 15.09 -10.53
CA LYS A 456 -21.66 15.96 -11.43
C LYS A 456 -20.82 17.15 -11.89
N ALA A 457 -20.25 17.92 -10.95
CA ALA A 457 -19.42 19.06 -11.28
C ALA A 457 -18.15 18.68 -12.08
N MET A 458 -17.52 17.55 -11.78
CA MET A 458 -16.41 17.03 -12.59
C MET A 458 -16.86 16.69 -14.01
N THR A 459 -18.00 16.00 -14.14
CA THR A 459 -18.58 15.63 -15.44
C THR A 459 -18.90 16.86 -16.27
N ASP A 460 -19.40 17.94 -15.68
CA ASP A 460 -19.71 19.18 -16.38
C ASP A 460 -18.47 19.84 -16.97
N ARG A 461 -17.33 19.77 -16.27
CA ARG A 461 -16.08 20.42 -16.67
C ARG A 461 -15.27 19.70 -17.74
N ILE A 462 -15.33 18.38 -17.75
CA ILE A 462 -14.54 17.61 -18.70
C ILE A 462 -15.08 17.77 -20.12
N SER A 463 -14.19 17.81 -21.11
CA SER A 463 -14.55 18.04 -22.51
C SER A 463 -15.26 16.83 -23.14
N THR A 464 -14.87 15.61 -22.74
CA THR A 464 -15.43 14.36 -23.27
C THR A 464 -16.22 13.64 -22.17
N LYS A 465 -17.54 13.49 -22.37
CA LYS A 465 -18.45 12.92 -21.36
C LYS A 465 -18.34 11.39 -21.29
N PRO A 466 -18.63 10.77 -20.12
CA PRO A 466 -18.68 9.31 -19.99
C PRO A 466 -19.68 8.65 -20.93
N GLN A 467 -19.26 7.56 -21.56
CA GLN A 467 -20.12 6.64 -22.29
C GLN A 467 -20.62 5.55 -21.33
N HIS A 468 -21.89 5.62 -20.94
CA HIS A 468 -22.54 4.64 -20.06
C HIS A 468 -22.87 3.33 -20.77
N PHE A 469 -23.17 2.29 -19.98
CA PHE A 469 -23.50 0.95 -20.46
C PHE A 469 -22.41 0.33 -21.34
N MET A 470 -21.15 0.71 -21.11
CA MET A 470 -19.98 0.22 -21.85
C MET A 470 -19.19 -0.75 -20.97
N ARG A 471 -19.76 -1.93 -20.69
CA ARG A 471 -19.10 -2.93 -19.82
C ARG A 471 -17.89 -3.51 -20.53
N VAL A 472 -16.69 -3.27 -20.00
CA VAL A 472 -15.47 -3.89 -20.51
C VAL A 472 -15.49 -5.39 -20.24
N THR A 473 -15.29 -6.20 -21.29
CA THR A 473 -15.26 -7.67 -21.21
C THR A 473 -13.89 -8.26 -21.51
N ALA A 474 -13.04 -7.56 -22.26
CA ALA A 474 -11.69 -8.00 -22.56
C ALA A 474 -10.75 -6.81 -22.80
N ILE A 475 -9.46 -6.99 -22.46
CA ILE A 475 -8.39 -6.05 -22.80
C ILE A 475 -7.23 -6.85 -23.39
N LYS A 476 -6.75 -6.43 -24.56
CA LYS A 476 -5.71 -7.15 -25.31
C LYS A 476 -4.66 -6.19 -25.83
N GLU A 477 -3.40 -6.60 -25.81
CA GLU A 477 -2.35 -5.91 -26.55
C GLU A 477 -2.45 -6.20 -28.05
N SER A 478 -2.15 -5.21 -28.88
CA SER A 478 -1.89 -5.47 -30.29
C SER A 478 -0.56 -6.20 -30.48
N ASP A 479 -0.46 -7.03 -31.52
CA ASP A 479 0.74 -7.83 -31.82
C ASP A 479 2.02 -6.98 -31.98
N ASN A 480 1.86 -5.72 -32.40
CA ASN A 480 2.96 -4.76 -32.55
C ASN A 480 3.29 -3.96 -31.26
N GLY A 481 2.57 -4.18 -30.15
CA GLY A 481 2.77 -3.49 -28.86
C GLY A 481 2.36 -2.00 -28.83
N GLN A 482 1.89 -1.45 -29.94
CA GLN A 482 1.64 -0.01 -30.07
C GLN A 482 0.30 0.46 -29.51
N THR A 483 -0.67 -0.45 -29.34
CA THR A 483 -2.04 -0.12 -28.95
C THR A 483 -2.62 -1.19 -28.03
N LEU A 484 -3.65 -0.80 -27.28
CA LEU A 484 -4.49 -1.72 -26.53
C LEU A 484 -5.87 -1.76 -27.17
N THR A 485 -6.41 -2.96 -27.37
CA THR A 485 -7.79 -3.18 -27.81
C THR A 485 -8.65 -3.47 -26.59
N VAL A 486 -9.75 -2.73 -26.42
CA VAL A 486 -10.73 -2.94 -25.36
C VAL A 486 -12.05 -3.39 -26.00
N SER A 487 -12.57 -4.51 -25.54
CA SER A 487 -13.86 -5.07 -25.98
C SER A 487 -14.94 -4.71 -24.96
N PHE A 488 -16.10 -4.28 -25.46
CA PHE A 488 -17.24 -3.86 -24.66
C PHE A 488 -18.48 -4.70 -24.96
N ASP A 489 -19.28 -5.01 -23.94
CA ASP A 489 -20.68 -5.36 -24.08
C ASP A 489 -21.54 -4.12 -23.84
N SER A 490 -22.19 -3.65 -24.90
CA SER A 490 -23.08 -2.48 -24.87
C SER A 490 -24.57 -2.85 -24.86
N THR A 491 -24.90 -4.13 -24.94
CA THR A 491 -26.27 -4.62 -25.16
C THR A 491 -26.86 -5.37 -23.98
N HIS A 492 -26.06 -5.69 -22.94
CA HIS A 492 -26.45 -6.54 -21.81
C HIS A 492 -27.06 -7.87 -22.27
N ASN A 493 -26.63 -8.39 -23.43
CA ASN A 493 -27.25 -9.55 -24.04
C ASN A 493 -26.78 -10.83 -23.32
N PRO A 494 -27.70 -11.64 -22.74
CA PRO A 494 -27.34 -12.87 -22.02
C PRO A 494 -26.71 -13.93 -22.92
N ARG A 495 -26.82 -13.80 -24.25
CA ARG A 495 -26.10 -14.62 -25.22
C ARG A 495 -25.04 -13.75 -25.91
N PRO A 496 -23.74 -13.98 -25.71
CA PRO A 496 -22.71 -13.27 -26.45
C PRO A 496 -22.65 -13.83 -27.88
N SER A 497 -23.64 -13.52 -28.72
CA SER A 497 -23.38 -13.50 -30.16
C SER A 497 -22.39 -12.36 -30.42
N ALA A 498 -21.35 -12.61 -31.23
CA ALA A 498 -20.37 -11.60 -31.64
C ALA A 498 -20.98 -10.28 -32.16
N GLN A 499 -22.28 -10.28 -32.50
CA GLN A 499 -23.07 -9.15 -32.96
C GLN A 499 -23.27 -8.01 -31.92
N GLY A 500 -23.08 -8.25 -30.61
CA GLY A 500 -23.26 -7.23 -29.55
C GLY A 500 -21.95 -6.69 -28.94
N ARG A 501 -20.79 -7.24 -29.33
CA ARG A 501 -19.49 -6.82 -28.81
C ARG A 501 -18.86 -5.80 -29.74
N THR A 502 -18.49 -4.64 -29.20
CA THR A 502 -17.72 -3.64 -29.94
C THR A 502 -16.29 -3.63 -29.44
N GLU A 503 -15.33 -3.47 -30.35
CA GLU A 503 -13.92 -3.31 -30.00
C GLU A 503 -13.43 -1.93 -30.43
N LYS A 504 -12.62 -1.29 -29.58
CA LYS A 504 -11.92 -0.05 -29.90
C LYS A 504 -10.45 -0.16 -29.54
N LYS A 505 -9.60 0.51 -30.33
CA LYS A 505 -8.16 0.60 -30.11
C LYS A 505 -7.80 1.92 -29.45
N TYR A 506 -6.89 1.87 -28.50
CA TYR A 506 -6.44 3.01 -27.71
C TYR A 506 -4.92 3.05 -27.64
N SER A 507 -4.36 4.25 -27.51
CA SER A 507 -2.91 4.43 -27.32
C SER A 507 -2.47 4.00 -25.92
N GLN A 508 -3.34 4.20 -24.94
CA GLN A 508 -3.15 3.93 -23.52
C GLN A 508 -4.48 3.50 -22.89
N VAL A 509 -4.43 2.74 -21.81
CA VAL A 509 -5.60 2.39 -20.99
C VAL A 509 -5.27 2.62 -19.52
N ILE A 510 -6.09 3.43 -18.84
CA ILE A 510 -6.05 3.58 -17.39
C ILE A 510 -7.34 2.97 -16.82
N SER A 511 -7.20 1.85 -16.11
CA SER A 511 -8.32 1.18 -15.46
C SER A 511 -8.52 1.71 -14.05
N THR A 512 -9.74 2.18 -13.77
CA THR A 512 -10.18 2.62 -12.43
C THR A 512 -11.18 1.66 -11.77
N MET A 513 -11.35 0.48 -12.39
CA MET A 513 -12.21 -0.58 -11.87
C MET A 513 -11.68 -1.08 -10.52
N SER A 514 -12.56 -1.52 -9.63
CA SER A 514 -12.12 -2.34 -8.50
C SER A 514 -11.45 -3.61 -9.01
N PHE A 515 -10.49 -4.16 -8.27
CA PHE A 515 -9.86 -5.42 -8.69
C PHE A 515 -10.84 -6.59 -8.71
N GLY A 516 -11.89 -6.55 -7.89
CA GLY A 516 -13.01 -7.49 -7.97
C GLY A 516 -13.69 -7.46 -9.35
N CYS A 517 -13.95 -6.26 -9.89
CA CYS A 517 -14.53 -6.12 -11.23
C CYS A 517 -13.52 -6.46 -12.34
N LEU A 518 -12.28 -6.00 -12.21
CA LEU A 518 -11.24 -6.26 -13.20
C LEU A 518 -10.91 -7.76 -13.31
N ARG A 519 -11.08 -8.53 -12.22
CA ARG A 519 -10.95 -9.98 -12.22
C ARG A 519 -11.95 -10.69 -13.14
N MET A 520 -13.07 -10.06 -13.45
CA MET A 520 -14.11 -10.59 -14.35
C MET A 520 -13.87 -10.24 -15.82
N VAL A 521 -12.83 -9.45 -16.12
CA VAL A 521 -12.42 -9.08 -17.48
C VAL A 521 -11.45 -10.12 -18.02
N ASP A 522 -11.57 -10.48 -19.30
CA ASP A 522 -10.56 -11.28 -19.99
C ASP A 522 -9.28 -10.46 -20.22
N LEU A 523 -8.21 -10.86 -19.51
CA LEU A 523 -6.87 -10.26 -19.55
C LEU A 523 -5.82 -11.29 -20.04
N GLU A 524 -6.24 -12.32 -20.78
CA GLU A 524 -5.34 -13.37 -21.27
C GLU A 524 -4.23 -12.78 -22.16
N HIS A 525 -4.62 -11.90 -23.08
CA HIS A 525 -3.72 -11.28 -24.06
C HIS A 525 -3.22 -9.88 -23.65
N LEU A 526 -3.33 -9.53 -22.37
CA LEU A 526 -2.68 -8.36 -21.79
C LEU A 526 -1.49 -8.83 -20.94
N TYR A 527 -0.29 -8.33 -21.19
CA TYR A 527 0.83 -8.67 -20.32
C TYR A 527 0.62 -8.08 -18.93
N LEU A 528 0.61 -8.95 -17.93
CA LEU A 528 0.59 -8.61 -16.52
C LEU A 528 1.56 -9.56 -15.84
N SER A 529 2.44 -9.03 -14.99
CA SER A 529 3.32 -9.84 -14.17
C SER A 529 2.51 -10.81 -13.30
N TYR A 530 3.14 -11.90 -12.87
CA TYR A 530 2.48 -12.83 -11.96
C TYR A 530 2.01 -12.12 -10.67
N GLY A 531 2.82 -11.20 -10.13
CA GLY A 531 2.46 -10.39 -8.98
C GLY A 531 1.20 -9.55 -9.20
N GLN A 532 1.06 -8.90 -10.37
CA GLN A 532 -0.15 -8.15 -10.74
C GLN A 532 -1.38 -9.05 -10.88
N ARG A 533 -1.24 -10.18 -11.58
CA ARG A 533 -2.34 -11.16 -11.72
C ARG A 533 -2.78 -11.70 -10.37
N ASN A 534 -1.83 -11.93 -9.47
CA ASN A 534 -2.09 -12.40 -8.13
C ASN A 534 -2.77 -11.31 -7.28
N ALA A 535 -2.31 -10.05 -7.38
CA ALA A 535 -2.92 -8.91 -6.71
C ALA A 535 -4.38 -8.69 -7.10
N ILE A 536 -4.71 -8.74 -8.40
CA ILE A 536 -6.08 -8.63 -8.91
C ILE A 536 -7.00 -9.71 -8.29
N ARG A 537 -6.46 -10.89 -8.00
CA ARG A 537 -7.20 -12.00 -7.40
C ARG A 537 -7.31 -11.89 -5.87
N GLN A 538 -6.27 -11.44 -5.17
CA GLN A 538 -6.11 -11.63 -3.73
C GLN A 538 -6.32 -10.38 -2.88
N LEU A 539 -6.25 -9.18 -3.46
CA LEU A 539 -6.46 -7.96 -2.70
C LEU A 539 -7.91 -7.89 -2.23
N THR A 540 -8.07 -7.85 -0.91
CA THR A 540 -9.37 -7.90 -0.26
C THR A 540 -10.05 -6.54 -0.37
N TYR A 541 -11.33 -6.57 -0.70
CA TYR A 541 -12.22 -5.43 -0.51
C TYR A 541 -13.04 -5.66 0.75
N THR A 542 -13.15 -4.65 1.60
CA THR A 542 -13.99 -4.70 2.79
C THR A 542 -15.45 -4.83 2.36
N PRO A 543 -16.21 -5.79 2.93
CA PRO A 543 -17.66 -5.76 2.80
C PRO A 543 -18.21 -4.64 3.66
N SER A 544 -19.18 -3.90 3.12
CA SER A 544 -19.87 -2.83 3.82
C SER A 544 -21.28 -2.71 3.27
N ILE A 545 -22.18 -2.25 4.12
CA ILE A 545 -23.54 -1.89 3.74
C ILE A 545 -23.90 -0.53 4.34
N LYS A 546 -24.91 0.12 3.75
CA LYS A 546 -25.66 1.19 4.41
C LYS A 546 -27.14 1.02 4.18
N ILE A 547 -27.94 1.29 5.20
CA ILE A 547 -29.41 1.32 5.09
C ILE A 547 -29.87 2.74 5.38
N GLY A 548 -30.32 3.44 4.34
CA GLY A 548 -30.97 4.73 4.49
C GLY A 548 -32.45 4.56 4.83
N LEU A 549 -32.95 5.35 5.77
CA LEU A 549 -34.38 5.46 6.08
C LEU A 549 -34.83 6.91 5.96
N GLN A 550 -36.04 7.10 5.42
CA GLN A 550 -36.77 8.36 5.47
C GLN A 550 -37.93 8.23 6.45
N PHE A 551 -38.11 9.25 7.29
CA PHE A 551 -39.22 9.38 8.23
C PHE A 551 -40.04 10.65 7.96
N LYS A 552 -41.24 10.77 8.54
CA LYS A 552 -42.09 11.99 8.49
C LYS A 552 -41.41 13.18 9.16
N THR A 553 -40.81 12.93 10.32
CA THR A 553 -40.05 13.92 11.10
C THR A 553 -38.68 13.38 11.46
N ALA A 554 -37.74 14.28 11.74
CA ALA A 554 -36.45 13.93 12.34
C ALA A 554 -36.66 13.62 13.84
N TRP A 555 -37.38 12.53 14.15
CA TRP A 555 -37.88 12.21 15.50
C TRP A 555 -36.78 12.17 16.57
N TRP A 556 -35.53 11.87 16.19
CA TRP A 556 -34.36 11.87 17.06
C TRP A 556 -33.98 13.27 17.56
N GLU A 557 -34.38 14.35 16.88
CA GLU A 557 -34.17 15.72 17.36
C GLU A 557 -34.92 16.00 18.67
N LYS A 558 -36.04 15.32 18.91
CA LYS A 558 -36.77 15.37 20.20
C LYS A 558 -35.97 14.77 21.35
N LEU A 559 -34.96 13.95 21.04
CA LEU A 559 -33.97 13.40 22.00
C LEU A 559 -32.73 14.31 22.14
N GLY A 560 -32.73 15.48 21.49
CA GLY A 560 -31.59 16.39 21.46
C GLY A 560 -30.48 15.97 20.50
N ILE A 561 -30.73 15.02 19.61
CA ILE A 561 -29.73 14.53 18.65
C ILE A 561 -29.80 15.35 17.36
N VAL A 562 -28.69 15.97 17.00
CA VAL A 562 -28.47 16.77 15.80
C VAL A 562 -27.08 16.43 15.28
N GLY A 563 -27.00 15.67 14.19
CA GLY A 563 -25.75 15.06 13.73
C GLY A 563 -25.16 14.04 14.70
N GLY A 564 -23.92 13.61 14.44
CA GLY A 564 -23.24 12.57 15.22
C GLY A 564 -23.65 11.15 14.85
N GLN A 565 -23.29 10.20 15.72
CA GLN A 565 -23.65 8.78 15.55
C GLN A 565 -23.83 8.09 16.90
N SER A 566 -24.75 7.13 16.94
CA SER A 566 -24.88 6.16 18.04
C SER A 566 -24.22 4.85 17.64
N SER A 567 -23.64 4.13 18.60
CA SER A 567 -22.91 2.88 18.36
C SER A 567 -23.41 1.76 19.28
N THR A 568 -23.49 0.55 18.74
CA THR A 568 -24.08 -0.62 19.40
C THR A 568 -23.48 -1.95 18.95
N ASP A 569 -23.63 -2.98 19.79
CA ASP A 569 -23.37 -4.39 19.46
C ASP A 569 -24.54 -5.08 18.74
N ARG A 570 -25.67 -4.39 18.59
CA ARG A 570 -26.80 -4.85 17.78
C ARG A 570 -26.44 -4.92 16.28
N PRO A 571 -27.16 -5.72 15.47
CA PRO A 571 -26.84 -5.87 14.05
C PRO A 571 -26.70 -4.57 13.24
N VAL A 572 -27.36 -3.47 13.62
CA VAL A 572 -27.22 -2.16 12.92
C VAL A 572 -25.89 -1.43 13.15
N ARG A 573 -25.09 -1.85 14.14
CA ARG A 573 -23.78 -1.32 14.57
C ARG A 573 -23.68 0.19 14.79
N ASP A 574 -23.71 0.98 13.73
CA ASP A 574 -23.64 2.45 13.77
C ASP A 574 -24.89 3.07 13.14
N ILE A 575 -25.53 3.98 13.87
CA ILE A 575 -26.66 4.79 13.42
C ILE A 575 -26.15 6.23 13.25
N VAL A 576 -26.20 6.76 12.03
CA VAL A 576 -25.63 8.07 11.70
C VAL A 576 -26.75 9.08 11.40
N TYR A 577 -26.72 10.19 12.14
CA TYR A 577 -27.68 11.28 11.98
C TYR A 577 -27.12 12.34 11.02
N PRO A 578 -27.97 12.93 10.15
CA PRO A 578 -27.54 13.88 9.15
C PRO A 578 -26.98 15.16 9.78
N SER A 579 -25.96 15.74 9.12
CA SER A 579 -25.36 17.03 9.53
C SER A 579 -25.77 18.19 8.61
N TYR A 580 -26.42 17.89 7.48
CA TYR A 580 -26.92 18.87 6.52
C TYR A 580 -28.32 19.35 6.90
N GLY A 581 -28.59 20.60 6.52
CA GLY A 581 -29.73 21.39 7.00
C GLY A 581 -31.09 20.82 6.61
N PRO A 582 -32.17 21.41 7.12
CA PRO A 582 -33.50 21.13 6.63
C PRO A 582 -33.68 21.77 5.25
N ASP A 583 -34.62 21.28 4.46
CA ASP A 583 -35.09 22.03 3.29
C ASP A 583 -36.54 22.48 3.51
N ALA A 584 -37.06 23.25 2.55
CA ALA A 584 -38.39 23.87 2.64
C ALA A 584 -39.54 22.86 2.82
N SER A 585 -39.34 21.57 2.49
CA SER A 585 -40.35 20.52 2.72
C SER A 585 -40.52 20.16 4.20
N HIS A 586 -39.54 20.46 5.06
CA HIS A 586 -39.58 20.16 6.49
C HIS A 586 -39.02 21.33 7.34
N PRO A 587 -39.70 22.48 7.39
CA PRO A 587 -39.17 23.73 7.96
C PRO A 587 -38.96 23.71 9.50
N ASN A 588 -39.48 22.70 10.20
CA ASN A 588 -39.37 22.59 11.65
C ASN A 588 -38.25 21.65 12.13
N ASN A 589 -37.60 20.93 11.23
CA ASN A 589 -36.45 20.10 11.58
C ASN A 589 -35.18 20.96 11.58
N GLN A 590 -34.21 20.65 12.44
CA GLN A 590 -32.89 21.27 12.39
C GLN A 590 -31.99 20.66 11.31
N LYS A 591 -32.26 19.41 10.93
CA LYS A 591 -31.54 18.62 9.92
C LYS A 591 -32.52 17.80 9.07
N SER A 592 -31.98 17.08 8.10
CA SER A 592 -32.76 16.10 7.33
C SER A 592 -33.47 15.08 8.24
N ASN A 593 -34.66 14.64 7.81
CA ASN A 593 -35.43 13.49 8.33
C ASN A 593 -35.04 12.16 7.66
N CYS A 594 -33.98 12.16 6.84
CA CYS A 594 -33.31 10.96 6.37
C CYS A 594 -32.12 10.63 7.28
N MET A 595 -31.95 9.35 7.62
CA MET A 595 -30.81 8.88 8.40
C MET A 595 -30.14 7.66 7.76
N ILE A 596 -28.92 7.37 8.19
CA ILE A 596 -28.29 6.08 7.94
C ILE A 596 -28.56 5.22 9.18
N ALA A 597 -29.58 4.37 9.09
CA ALA A 597 -30.04 3.55 10.19
C ALA A 597 -29.11 2.38 10.53
N ALA A 598 -28.31 1.94 9.57
CA ALA A 598 -27.23 0.98 9.78
C ALA A 598 -26.05 1.32 8.87
N TYR A 599 -24.84 1.42 9.44
CA TYR A 599 -23.60 1.54 8.70
C TYR A 599 -22.57 0.49 9.17
N ASN A 600 -22.58 -0.66 8.50
CA ASN A 600 -21.78 -1.82 8.92
C ASN A 600 -20.58 -2.03 8.00
N GLY A 601 -19.61 -2.80 8.49
CA GLY A 601 -18.57 -3.40 7.66
C GLY A 601 -18.23 -4.81 8.11
N MET A 602 -17.30 -5.45 7.42
CA MET A 602 -16.79 -6.78 7.76
C MET A 602 -17.95 -7.79 7.93
N GLN A 603 -17.86 -8.68 8.92
CA GLN A 603 -18.82 -9.76 9.11
C GLN A 603 -20.26 -9.26 9.32
N ASP A 604 -20.44 -8.12 9.99
CA ASP A 604 -21.77 -7.56 10.27
C ASP A 604 -22.48 -7.12 9.00
N SER A 605 -21.72 -6.62 8.03
CA SER A 605 -22.27 -6.23 6.73
C SER A 605 -22.67 -7.43 5.88
N GLN A 606 -21.93 -8.54 5.91
CA GLN A 606 -22.29 -9.75 5.16
C GLN A 606 -23.55 -10.41 5.73
N ARG A 607 -23.71 -10.41 7.06
CA ARG A 607 -24.92 -10.91 7.73
C ARG A 607 -26.16 -10.13 7.32
N LEU A 608 -26.13 -8.81 7.44
CA LEU A 608 -27.30 -7.97 7.13
C LEU A 608 -27.52 -7.82 5.62
N GLY A 609 -26.44 -7.70 4.85
CA GLY A 609 -26.44 -7.69 3.39
C GLY A 609 -27.09 -8.95 2.80
N GLY A 610 -26.98 -10.10 3.51
CA GLY A 610 -27.72 -11.33 3.24
C GLY A 610 -29.21 -11.13 2.91
N LEU A 611 -29.86 -10.16 3.55
CA LEU A 611 -31.29 -9.88 3.42
C LEU A 611 -31.67 -8.87 2.32
N MET A 612 -30.70 -8.19 1.69
CA MET A 612 -30.94 -7.09 0.73
C MET A 612 -31.28 -7.59 -0.69
N LYS A 613 -32.41 -8.31 -0.84
CA LYS A 613 -32.78 -9.05 -2.06
C LYS A 613 -33.56 -8.25 -3.09
N GLY A 614 -33.80 -6.96 -2.83
CA GLY A 614 -34.60 -6.08 -3.67
C GLY A 614 -35.79 -5.52 -2.89
N LYS A 615 -36.20 -4.30 -3.27
CA LYS A 615 -37.23 -3.54 -2.59
C LYS A 615 -38.52 -4.34 -2.41
N ASP A 616 -39.08 -4.27 -1.20
CA ASP A 616 -40.33 -4.90 -0.76
C ASP A 616 -40.37 -6.44 -0.75
N THR A 617 -39.24 -7.11 -0.99
CA THR A 617 -39.10 -8.58 -0.85
C THR A 617 -39.32 -9.06 0.59
N PRO A 618 -39.73 -10.32 0.82
CA PRO A 618 -39.87 -10.88 2.17
C PRO A 618 -38.60 -10.74 3.01
N GLU A 619 -37.42 -10.93 2.42
CA GLU A 619 -36.13 -10.80 3.09
C GLU A 619 -35.84 -9.37 3.53
N GLU A 620 -36.12 -8.37 2.69
CA GLU A 620 -35.94 -6.97 3.07
C GLU A 620 -36.97 -6.48 4.10
N ARG A 621 -38.17 -7.07 4.14
CA ARG A 621 -39.13 -6.79 5.22
C ARG A 621 -38.62 -7.28 6.57
N ILE A 622 -37.96 -8.45 6.61
CA ILE A 622 -37.28 -8.96 7.82
C ILE A 622 -36.14 -8.02 8.23
N MET A 623 -35.34 -7.56 7.25
CA MET A 623 -34.28 -6.59 7.50
C MET A 623 -34.85 -5.29 8.08
N LEU A 624 -35.90 -4.73 7.48
CA LEU A 624 -36.50 -3.48 7.91
C LEU A 624 -37.09 -3.61 9.33
N ASP A 625 -37.82 -4.68 9.63
CA ASP A 625 -38.31 -4.96 10.98
C ASP A 625 -37.17 -5.05 12.01
N LEU A 626 -36.07 -5.75 11.68
CA LEU A 626 -34.90 -5.82 12.53
C LEU A 626 -34.31 -4.43 12.80
N VAL A 627 -34.11 -3.64 11.74
CA VAL A 627 -33.54 -2.28 11.85
C VAL A 627 -34.43 -1.40 12.72
N MET A 628 -35.76 -1.45 12.54
CA MET A 628 -36.71 -0.68 13.34
C MET A 628 -36.69 -1.09 14.81
N ARG A 629 -36.62 -2.39 15.12
CA ARG A 629 -36.48 -2.88 16.50
C ARG A 629 -35.16 -2.46 17.14
N ASP A 630 -34.06 -2.47 16.40
CA ASP A 630 -32.76 -2.02 16.89
C ASP A 630 -32.73 -0.51 17.12
N LEU A 631 -33.29 0.29 16.21
CA LEU A 631 -33.47 1.73 16.41
C LEU A 631 -34.30 2.01 17.66
N ALA A 632 -35.43 1.33 17.83
CA ALA A 632 -36.29 1.48 19.00
C ALA A 632 -35.54 1.16 20.30
N ALA A 633 -34.81 0.05 20.32
CA ALA A 633 -34.06 -0.38 21.49
C ALA A 633 -32.91 0.57 21.87
N VAL A 634 -32.11 1.02 20.90
CA VAL A 634 -30.98 1.94 21.14
C VAL A 634 -31.47 3.28 21.70
N HIS A 635 -32.57 3.80 21.16
CA HIS A 635 -33.09 5.12 21.53
C HIS A 635 -34.12 5.08 22.65
N LYS A 636 -34.45 3.90 23.18
CA LYS A 636 -35.48 3.68 24.21
C LYS A 636 -36.84 4.27 23.82
N VAL A 637 -37.23 4.08 22.55
CA VAL A 637 -38.53 4.50 22.02
C VAL A 637 -39.40 3.28 21.69
N ASP A 638 -40.71 3.50 21.57
CA ASP A 638 -41.65 2.47 21.14
C ASP A 638 -41.49 2.22 19.64
N VAL A 639 -41.36 0.94 19.26
CA VAL A 639 -41.18 0.54 17.86
C VAL A 639 -42.41 0.86 17.01
N GLU A 640 -43.63 0.78 17.57
CA GLU A 640 -44.86 1.09 16.85
C GLU A 640 -44.93 2.58 16.51
N LYS A 641 -44.51 3.45 17.44
CA LYS A 641 -44.40 4.89 17.18
C LYS A 641 -43.34 5.21 16.13
N LEU A 642 -42.27 4.42 16.06
CA LEU A 642 -41.25 4.58 15.02
C LEU A 642 -41.80 4.17 13.65
N TRP A 643 -42.61 3.11 13.58
CA TRP A 643 -43.33 2.71 12.37
C TRP A 643 -44.37 3.76 11.94
N ASP A 644 -45.03 4.44 12.87
CA ASP A 644 -45.92 5.56 12.53
C ASP A 644 -45.21 6.72 11.82
N GLU A 645 -43.91 6.89 12.07
CA GLU A 645 -43.06 7.91 11.43
C GLU A 645 -42.43 7.43 10.11
N TYR A 646 -42.46 6.13 9.80
CA TYR A 646 -41.74 5.57 8.64
C TYR A 646 -42.33 6.03 7.30
N GLU A 647 -41.46 6.35 6.33
CA GLU A 647 -41.86 6.79 4.99
C GLU A 647 -41.30 5.90 3.87
N ASP A 648 -39.98 5.67 3.87
CA ASP A 648 -39.29 4.87 2.86
C ASP A 648 -37.93 4.34 3.36
N TYR A 649 -37.36 3.37 2.64
CA TYR A 649 -36.04 2.82 2.88
C TYR A 649 -35.28 2.54 1.59
N TYR A 650 -33.95 2.56 1.69
CA TYR A 650 -33.06 2.15 0.62
C TYR A 650 -31.80 1.48 1.22
N PRO A 651 -31.70 0.14 1.12
CA PRO A 651 -30.51 -0.59 1.53
C PRO A 651 -29.50 -0.70 0.37
N TRP A 652 -28.22 -0.70 0.71
CA TRP A 652 -27.15 -0.91 -0.26
C TRP A 652 -26.07 -1.84 0.29
N ASP A 653 -25.74 -2.88 -0.47
CA ASP A 653 -24.63 -3.79 -0.23
C ASP A 653 -23.60 -3.65 -1.36
N PHE A 654 -22.42 -3.16 -1.01
CA PHE A 654 -21.35 -2.91 -1.97
C PHE A 654 -20.84 -4.18 -2.66
N TYR A 655 -21.00 -5.36 -2.03
CA TYR A 655 -20.64 -6.63 -2.66
C TYR A 655 -21.70 -7.17 -3.62
N ARG A 656 -22.95 -6.70 -3.52
CA ARG A 656 -24.03 -7.08 -4.45
C ARG A 656 -24.07 -6.21 -5.70
N ASP A 657 -23.47 -5.04 -5.66
CA ASP A 657 -23.33 -4.20 -6.85
C ASP A 657 -22.25 -4.76 -7.79
N GLU A 658 -22.66 -5.13 -9.00
CA GLU A 658 -21.81 -5.81 -9.98
C GLU A 658 -20.68 -4.93 -10.54
N PHE A 659 -20.74 -3.61 -10.34
CA PHE A 659 -19.74 -2.64 -10.79
C PHE A 659 -18.82 -2.18 -9.65
N GLN A 660 -18.99 -2.72 -8.44
CA GLN A 660 -18.16 -2.44 -7.28
C GLN A 660 -17.52 -3.72 -6.73
N LEU A 661 -18.31 -4.77 -6.51
CA LEU A 661 -17.87 -6.06 -5.97
C LEU A 661 -17.02 -5.91 -4.68
N GLY A 662 -17.43 -4.98 -3.82
CA GLY A 662 -16.73 -4.61 -2.59
C GLY A 662 -16.76 -3.11 -2.32
N ALA A 663 -16.64 -2.70 -1.05
CA ALA A 663 -16.78 -1.30 -0.68
C ALA A 663 -15.50 -0.50 -0.97
N PHE A 664 -14.37 -0.93 -0.44
CA PHE A 664 -13.05 -0.34 -0.65
C PHE A 664 -11.98 -1.35 -0.28
N CYS A 665 -10.76 -1.16 -0.78
CA CYS A 665 -9.67 -2.08 -0.45
C CYS A 665 -9.38 -2.07 1.05
N GLN A 666 -9.00 -3.21 1.61
CA GLN A 666 -8.58 -3.34 3.00
C GLN A 666 -7.49 -4.41 3.01
N PHE A 667 -6.24 -3.98 3.15
CA PHE A 667 -5.14 -4.92 3.04
C PHE A 667 -5.04 -5.84 4.25
N GLY A 668 -4.75 -7.11 3.97
CA GLY A 668 -4.32 -8.07 4.97
C GLY A 668 -2.84 -7.91 5.32
N PRO A 669 -2.35 -8.59 6.38
CA PRO A 669 -0.93 -8.62 6.70
C PRO A 669 -0.07 -8.98 5.47
N ASN A 670 1.12 -8.39 5.37
CA ASN A 670 2.09 -8.52 4.28
C ASN A 670 1.66 -7.97 2.91
N GLN A 671 0.45 -7.44 2.75
CA GLN A 671 -0.01 -6.98 1.44
C GLN A 671 0.61 -5.64 1.00
N PHE A 672 0.96 -4.69 1.90
CA PHE A 672 1.67 -3.48 1.42
C PHE A 672 3.11 -3.74 1.02
N LYS A 673 3.79 -4.73 1.61
CA LYS A 673 5.18 -5.07 1.30
C LYS A 673 5.28 -5.94 0.07
N TYR A 674 4.40 -6.94 -0.07
CA TYR A 674 4.54 -7.97 -1.10
C TYR A 674 3.49 -7.91 -2.21
N THR A 675 2.42 -7.12 -2.08
CA THR A 675 1.37 -7.03 -3.11
C THR A 675 1.24 -5.62 -3.70
N TYR A 676 1.20 -4.59 -2.86
CA TYR A 676 1.07 -3.18 -3.26
C TYR A 676 2.06 -2.74 -4.34
N PRO A 677 3.37 -3.10 -4.29
CA PRO A 677 4.31 -2.66 -5.30
C PRO A 677 3.96 -3.14 -6.70
N TYR A 678 3.21 -4.24 -6.85
CA TYR A 678 2.80 -4.74 -8.16
C TYR A 678 1.64 -3.93 -8.75
N VAL A 679 0.74 -3.42 -7.92
CA VAL A 679 -0.45 -2.67 -8.37
C VAL A 679 -0.19 -1.17 -8.55
N THR A 680 0.95 -0.67 -8.08
CA THR A 680 1.43 0.68 -8.38
C THR A 680 2.31 0.76 -9.64
N GLN A 681 2.61 -0.38 -10.25
CA GLN A 681 3.39 -0.50 -11.50
C GLN A 681 2.45 -0.67 -12.71
N PRO A 682 2.86 -0.24 -13.91
CA PRO A 682 2.10 -0.43 -15.14
C PRO A 682 2.03 -1.92 -15.49
N GLY A 683 0.92 -2.33 -16.09
CA GLY A 683 0.85 -3.52 -16.91
C GLY A 683 1.26 -3.20 -18.34
N SER A 684 1.07 -4.19 -19.21
CA SER A 684 1.47 -4.21 -20.61
C SER A 684 2.98 -4.28 -20.86
N LYS A 685 3.39 -4.92 -21.96
CA LYS A 685 4.81 -5.03 -22.36
C LYS A 685 5.47 -3.66 -22.55
N ASP A 686 4.72 -2.74 -23.15
CA ASP A 686 5.17 -1.37 -23.43
C ASP A 686 4.60 -0.37 -22.41
N GLN A 687 4.18 -0.83 -21.22
CA GLN A 687 3.69 0.01 -20.12
C GLN A 687 2.43 0.83 -20.43
N ARG A 688 1.63 0.37 -21.39
CA ARG A 688 0.44 1.10 -21.87
C ARG A 688 -0.82 0.95 -21.01
N PHE A 689 -0.74 0.14 -19.96
CA PHE A 689 -1.88 -0.19 -19.10
C PHE A 689 -1.56 0.23 -17.66
N HIS A 690 -2.37 1.11 -17.08
CA HIS A 690 -2.18 1.57 -15.71
C HIS A 690 -3.38 1.26 -14.83
N PHE A 691 -3.12 0.91 -13.58
CA PHE A 691 -4.15 0.85 -12.54
C PHE A 691 -4.26 2.19 -11.84
N ALA A 692 -5.48 2.62 -11.54
CA ALA A 692 -5.80 3.73 -10.66
C ALA A 692 -7.05 3.41 -9.84
N GLY A 693 -7.34 4.20 -8.81
CA GLY A 693 -8.40 3.93 -7.85
C GLY A 693 -7.84 3.62 -6.46
N ASP A 694 -8.72 3.62 -5.47
CA ASP A 694 -8.37 3.54 -4.05
C ASP A 694 -7.35 2.45 -3.74
N ALA A 695 -7.54 1.22 -4.23
CA ALA A 695 -6.66 0.05 -4.00
C ALA A 695 -5.19 0.21 -4.46
N THR A 696 -4.85 1.31 -5.14
CA THR A 696 -3.50 1.61 -5.62
C THR A 696 -2.94 2.90 -5.03
N SER A 697 -3.36 3.19 -3.80
CA SER A 697 -2.93 4.29 -2.92
C SER A 697 -2.72 3.76 -1.49
N THR A 698 -2.22 4.59 -0.58
CA THR A 698 -2.12 4.26 0.85
C THR A 698 -3.32 4.72 1.69
N PHE A 699 -4.25 5.49 1.10
CA PHE A 699 -5.48 5.95 1.77
C PHE A 699 -6.74 5.26 1.24
N HIS A 700 -6.81 3.95 1.46
CA HIS A 700 -7.98 3.14 1.11
C HIS A 700 -9.27 3.62 1.78
N GLY A 701 -10.41 3.48 1.08
CA GLY A 701 -11.72 3.90 1.58
C GLY A 701 -12.01 5.40 1.50
N TRP A 702 -11.07 6.19 0.98
CA TRP A 702 -11.20 7.64 0.89
C TRP A 702 -11.08 8.18 -0.53
N VAL A 703 -11.73 9.32 -0.78
CA VAL A 703 -11.61 10.03 -2.06
C VAL A 703 -10.16 10.43 -2.33
N ALA A 704 -9.41 10.85 -1.31
CA ALA A 704 -8.00 11.20 -1.44
C ALA A 704 -7.17 10.07 -2.09
N GLY A 705 -7.35 8.82 -1.64
CA GLY A 705 -6.64 7.68 -2.23
C GLY A 705 -6.97 7.46 -3.72
N ALA A 706 -8.24 7.62 -4.09
CA ALA A 706 -8.66 7.56 -5.50
C ALA A 706 -8.05 8.69 -6.35
N LEU A 707 -7.89 9.90 -5.79
CA LEU A 707 -7.30 11.04 -6.49
C LEU A 707 -5.76 10.93 -6.58
N ASN A 708 -5.10 10.46 -5.51
CA ASN A 708 -3.65 10.25 -5.47
C ASN A 708 -3.21 9.16 -6.46
N SER A 709 -3.95 8.04 -6.50
CA SER A 709 -3.70 6.97 -7.47
C SER A 709 -3.96 7.40 -8.92
N ALA A 710 -5.00 8.20 -9.18
CA ALA A 710 -5.26 8.79 -10.48
C ALA A 710 -4.09 9.69 -10.94
N TRP A 711 -3.60 10.56 -10.05
CA TRP A 711 -2.45 11.42 -10.31
C TRP A 711 -1.19 10.60 -10.63
N ARG A 712 -0.91 9.55 -9.84
CA ARG A 712 0.20 8.60 -10.07
C ARG A 712 0.10 7.95 -11.45
N ALA A 713 -1.09 7.46 -11.82
CA ALA A 713 -1.29 6.78 -13.08
C ALA A 713 -1.05 7.71 -14.29
N VAL A 714 -1.54 8.95 -14.25
CA VAL A 714 -1.27 9.94 -15.30
C VAL A 714 0.21 10.28 -15.36
N LEU A 715 0.87 10.56 -14.23
CA LEU A 715 2.31 10.82 -14.22
C LEU A 715 3.11 9.65 -14.81
N GLY A 716 2.82 8.43 -14.38
CA GLY A 716 3.48 7.22 -14.89
C GLY A 716 3.28 7.03 -16.39
N MET A 717 2.07 7.28 -16.89
CA MET A 717 1.77 7.23 -18.32
C MET A 717 2.58 8.26 -19.12
N LEU A 718 2.65 9.51 -18.65
CA LEU A 718 3.40 10.57 -19.32
C LEU A 718 4.90 10.31 -19.32
N LEU A 719 5.44 9.72 -18.24
CA LEU A 719 6.85 9.35 -18.13
C LEU A 719 7.21 8.18 -19.07
N ALA A 720 6.32 7.19 -19.19
CA ALA A 720 6.52 6.05 -20.08
C ALA A 720 6.35 6.43 -21.57
N HIS A 721 5.49 7.42 -21.84
CA HIS A 721 5.06 7.78 -23.19
C HIS A 721 5.10 9.30 -23.44
N PRO A 722 6.30 9.90 -23.56
CA PRO A 722 6.46 11.33 -23.85
C PRO A 722 5.86 11.73 -25.21
N GLU A 723 5.65 10.78 -26.13
CA GLU A 723 4.98 11.00 -27.41
C GLU A 723 3.51 11.41 -27.28
N LEU A 724 2.89 11.24 -26.09
CA LEU A 724 1.54 11.71 -25.83
C LEU A 724 1.44 13.23 -25.73
N ASN A 725 2.58 13.93 -25.62
CA ASN A 725 2.61 15.37 -25.54
C ASN A 725 2.07 16.01 -26.83
N PRO A 726 0.91 16.70 -26.79
CA PRO A 726 0.36 17.33 -27.98
C PRO A 726 1.16 18.58 -28.40
N ASN A 727 2.03 19.10 -27.54
CA ASN A 727 2.88 20.26 -27.81
C ASN A 727 4.36 19.93 -27.56
N PRO A 728 5.13 19.58 -28.60
CA PRO A 728 6.54 19.18 -28.44
C PRO A 728 7.45 20.30 -27.93
N ASN A 729 6.97 21.56 -27.88
CA ASN A 729 7.73 22.72 -27.38
C ASN A 729 7.50 22.99 -25.87
N GLU A 730 6.70 22.17 -25.19
CA GLU A 730 6.38 22.32 -23.76
C GLU A 730 6.81 21.05 -23.00
N ASP A 731 7.46 21.20 -21.84
CA ASP A 731 7.66 20.08 -20.92
C ASP A 731 6.33 19.73 -20.26
N ILE A 732 5.69 18.67 -20.77
CA ILE A 732 4.38 18.23 -20.31
C ILE A 732 4.40 17.77 -18.84
N ILE A 733 5.53 17.25 -18.33
CA ILE A 733 5.62 16.83 -16.92
C ILE A 733 5.73 18.05 -16.03
N ALA A 734 6.55 19.03 -16.40
CA ALA A 734 6.65 20.30 -15.67
C ALA A 734 5.30 21.02 -15.65
N LYS A 735 4.58 21.05 -16.78
CA LYS A 735 3.21 21.58 -16.86
C LYS A 735 2.26 20.82 -15.93
N PHE A 736 2.24 19.49 -16.02
CA PHE A 736 1.39 18.64 -15.19
C PHE A 736 1.60 18.93 -13.70
N LYS A 737 2.85 18.96 -13.23
CA LYS A 737 3.16 19.27 -11.83
C LYS A 737 2.79 20.70 -11.43
N LYS A 738 3.04 21.67 -12.30
CA LYS A 738 2.64 23.07 -12.05
C LYS A 738 1.12 23.19 -11.88
N GLU A 739 0.33 22.46 -12.66
CA GLU A 739 -1.14 22.53 -12.62
C GLU A 739 -1.78 21.65 -11.54
N TRP A 740 -1.19 20.48 -11.25
CA TRP A 740 -1.79 19.43 -10.42
C TRP A 740 -1.07 19.18 -9.10
N GLY A 741 0.03 19.90 -8.86
CA GLY A 741 0.87 19.78 -7.68
C GLY A 741 1.57 18.42 -7.57
N ASP A 742 2.27 18.23 -6.46
CA ASP A 742 2.81 16.94 -6.04
C ASP A 742 1.78 16.15 -5.22
N SER A 743 2.13 14.96 -4.74
CA SER A 743 1.27 14.12 -3.90
C SER A 743 1.89 13.84 -2.55
N GLU A 744 1.07 13.85 -1.50
CA GLU A 744 1.51 13.63 -0.10
C GLU A 744 2.06 12.22 0.13
N GLU A 745 1.48 11.22 -0.56
CA GLU A 745 1.99 9.84 -0.60
C GLU A 745 3.29 9.69 -1.41
N TRP A 746 3.62 10.68 -2.25
CA TRP A 746 4.66 10.58 -3.27
C TRP A 746 5.53 11.84 -3.29
N ASP A 747 6.25 12.10 -2.19
CA ASP A 747 7.27 13.17 -2.11
C ASP A 747 8.52 12.77 -2.91
N GLN A 748 8.89 13.60 -3.89
CA GLN A 748 10.08 13.39 -4.72
C GLN A 748 11.40 13.61 -3.96
N ARG A 749 11.39 14.12 -2.73
CA ARG A 749 12.62 14.35 -1.96
C ARG A 749 13.34 13.08 -1.54
N THR A 750 12.67 11.93 -1.52
CA THR A 750 13.31 10.65 -1.13
C THR A 750 13.14 9.53 -2.14
N LEU A 751 12.58 9.78 -3.33
CA LEU A 751 12.38 8.77 -4.38
C LEU A 751 12.06 7.40 -3.75
N ALA A 752 10.92 7.30 -3.04
CA ALA A 752 10.42 6.01 -2.61
C ALA A 752 10.58 5.08 -3.80
N THR A 753 11.38 4.04 -3.64
CA THR A 753 12.06 3.30 -4.71
C THR A 753 11.02 2.70 -5.65
N HIS A 754 10.51 3.51 -6.56
CA HIS A 754 9.85 3.06 -7.74
C HIS A 754 10.98 2.79 -8.69
N THR A 755 11.60 1.62 -8.49
CA THR A 755 12.31 0.93 -9.53
C THR A 755 11.27 0.63 -10.61
N TYR A 756 11.09 1.59 -11.53
CA TYR A 756 10.29 1.38 -12.71
C TYR A 756 11.19 0.60 -13.66
N LEU A 757 11.19 -0.73 -13.52
CA LEU A 757 12.01 -1.63 -14.35
C LEU A 757 13.51 -1.28 -14.34
N GLY A 758 14.07 -0.88 -13.19
CA GLY A 758 15.48 -0.52 -13.08
C GLY A 758 15.81 0.93 -13.45
N ARG A 759 14.81 1.81 -13.61
CA ARG A 759 15.02 3.25 -13.83
C ARG A 759 14.76 4.04 -12.55
N GLU A 760 15.78 4.76 -12.08
CA GLU A 760 15.62 5.85 -11.10
C GLU A 760 15.03 7.08 -11.78
N LEU A 761 14.00 7.68 -11.17
CA LEU A 761 13.40 8.93 -11.62
C LEU A 761 14.18 10.12 -11.04
N ASN A 762 15.36 10.46 -11.57
CA ASN A 762 16.02 11.70 -11.15
C ASN A 762 15.27 12.93 -11.68
N LYS A 763 15.27 14.00 -10.87
CA LYS A 763 14.76 15.36 -11.14
C LYS A 763 14.67 15.66 -12.64
N LEU A 764 13.45 15.87 -13.14
CA LEU A 764 13.28 16.67 -14.34
C LEU A 764 13.94 18.02 -14.09
N ASN A 765 14.94 18.33 -14.91
CA ASN A 765 15.62 19.60 -14.96
C ASN A 765 14.58 20.70 -15.22
N LEU A 766 14.08 21.33 -14.16
CA LEU A 766 13.33 22.60 -14.23
C LEU A 766 14.25 23.79 -14.52
N GLN A 767 15.42 23.55 -15.11
CA GLN A 767 16.30 24.59 -15.61
C GLN A 767 16.71 24.23 -17.03
N SER A 768 16.12 24.92 -18.00
CA SER A 768 16.83 25.82 -18.92
C SER A 768 15.95 26.15 -20.15
N PRO A 769 16.07 27.34 -20.76
CA PRO A 769 16.41 28.68 -20.26
C PRO A 769 15.17 29.54 -19.91
#